data_AF-A0A923WXF2-F1
#
_entry.id   AF-A0A923WXF2-F1
#
_cell.length_a   1.000
_cell.length_b   1.000
_cell.length_c   1.000
_cell.angle_alpha   90.00
_cell.angle_beta   90.00
_cell.angle_gamma   90.00
#
_symmetry.space_group_name_H-M   'P 1'
#
loop_
_entity.id
_entity.type
_entity.pdbx_description
1 polymer ?
#
loop_
_entity_poly.entity_id
_entity_poly.type
_entity_poly.pdbx_seq_one_letter_code
_entity_poly.pdbx_strand_id
1 'polypeptide(L)'
;MAAFLFTNIALAAGGVVRIPLNTFTKPPSDLRLNGNNLSFADMSRMYQEDPVGLSKVNPIENKYWQNKKYPAIDSALHAKMPKAETGVAFDNYIGANRELGIYSVVIRTDANEKYVLTLGQQVNSSLLKSALLRKMGYFQESPMYYPKIKVTFASKEAKETFINTAFCENGPSELSVDCLSISPFKTDTNQKEYLSHAGETGLYVHGIYLEKMNAEVPSLFDGLTPASAGSLPYFSSSRAFRGLLVPFVVGDFGESLNRISTQAIEVRDGWANINYGFDQYFDETSANDVQWATRIIANLTDADWDEIVAASEYPLGTRQLVKAIVMSRAKNFVDTFFNKRERGIFNASIPALKYDSADGYVKKGKVVVETIPGFPQRFSNGDRQSPFESGDFARYMKVKGLSSAVGVAVAELEKLVHSKFDISLGQKVRGIEVGPQGVRPIGHFSGMNLGLGLSSSRTITTGTFYGSTAPIQLVDNVAVSASVGIMHVINEVGGYGINLGGNVVYTRDFTHVRPLTSIKESNTVPWTELNVKSKLGSLSQLLSDGKFSDKTADKPAKDGFVDFMAELKAGEVLLITDSIGAAAQVGASVGLDSLIGFYAGPISPSIGLTAGGAKILLRQIQITKTNDGLQIFIRNQNTKAFSLAFDVNYFINLMKIKAETVNTDLHTDAFLLNYNGEFVAKGDKSGQEGGLDLNADEELKRKYEQQKKFGRQAASALRGLIRQSSTDQLFAYFPFQRFSIDHKLNTKTITTKILWYRATKLNEEHLLKIFKPVVNAPEDSTVANQPIEIISNRKGELRGRDLLGLGLEGVDAVSAKYLKGFAPTLNQATQNPTQIPFGQAEWRIVKTESEITKGREGA
;
A
#
# COMPACT_ATOMS: atom_id res chain seq x y z
N MET A 1 22.03 8.40 6.65
CA MET A 1 21.57 7.33 7.57
C MET A 1 20.53 7.82 8.59
N ALA A 2 19.73 8.85 8.26
CA ALA A 2 18.69 9.41 9.12
C ALA A 2 17.35 9.47 8.37
N ALA A 3 16.80 8.28 8.10
CA ALA A 3 15.48 8.08 7.48
C ALA A 3 14.63 7.09 8.30
N PHE A 4 14.85 7.04 9.61
CA PHE A 4 14.16 6.12 10.52
C PHE A 4 13.23 6.89 11.44
N LEU A 5 12.09 7.36 10.90
CA LEU A 5 10.82 7.52 11.62
C LEU A 5 9.67 7.93 10.68
N PHE A 6 9.37 7.02 9.77
CA PHE A 6 8.01 6.53 9.59
C PHE A 6 8.17 5.02 9.67
N THR A 7 7.62 4.40 10.71
CA THR A 7 7.43 2.94 10.83
C THR A 7 8.44 2.04 10.09
N ASN A 8 9.34 1.37 10.82
CA ASN A 8 9.88 0.08 10.34
C ASN A 8 8.73 -0.93 10.32
N ILE A 9 7.89 -0.81 9.30
CA ILE A 9 7.05 -1.87 8.79
C ILE A 9 8.06 -2.81 8.15
N ALA A 10 8.08 -4.07 8.56
CA ALA A 10 8.59 -5.10 7.70
C ALA A 10 7.77 -4.99 6.41
N LEU A 11 8.34 -4.35 5.39
CA LEU A 11 7.77 -4.26 4.05
C LEU A 11 7.38 -5.68 3.68
N ALA A 12 6.08 -5.99 3.74
CA ALA A 12 5.57 -6.99 2.83
C ALA A 12 5.91 -6.40 1.46
N ALA A 13 6.96 -6.97 0.83
CA ALA A 13 7.42 -6.64 -0.50
C ALA A 13 6.23 -6.81 -1.45
N GLY A 14 5.46 -5.74 -1.61
CA GLY A 14 4.38 -5.64 -2.56
C GLY A 14 4.94 -4.75 -3.64
N GLY A 15 5.36 -5.35 -4.75
CA GLY A 15 6.10 -4.72 -5.85
C GLY A 15 5.45 -3.43 -6.35
N VAL A 16 5.73 -2.32 -5.67
CA VAL A 16 5.18 -1.00 -5.97
C VAL A 16 6.26 0.03 -5.71
N VAL A 17 6.82 0.59 -6.78
CA VAL A 17 7.74 1.71 -6.72
C VAL A 17 6.95 2.99 -6.41
N ARG A 18 7.36 3.71 -5.36
CA ARG A 18 6.70 4.95 -4.93
C ARG A 18 7.60 6.15 -5.21
N ILE A 19 7.16 7.03 -6.10
CA ILE A 19 7.92 8.21 -6.49
C ILE A 19 7.23 9.46 -5.95
N PRO A 20 7.88 10.27 -5.11
CA PRO A 20 7.27 11.47 -4.58
C PRO A 20 7.18 12.50 -5.70
N LEU A 21 5.99 13.06 -5.91
CA LEU A 21 5.77 14.17 -6.83
C LEU A 21 6.18 15.47 -6.13
N ASN A 22 6.68 16.43 -6.90
CA ASN A 22 6.99 17.80 -6.44
C ASN A 22 7.95 17.87 -5.22
N THR A 23 8.79 16.85 -5.03
CA THR A 23 9.79 16.76 -3.96
C THR A 23 11.18 16.58 -4.54
N PHE A 24 12.17 17.27 -3.98
CA PHE A 24 13.58 17.05 -4.32
C PHE A 24 14.10 15.85 -3.53
N THR A 25 14.34 14.74 -4.22
CA THR A 25 15.05 13.57 -3.65
C THR A 25 16.53 13.61 -4.05
N LYS A 26 17.33 12.67 -3.55
CA LYS A 26 18.75 12.55 -3.89
C LYS A 26 18.91 12.45 -5.43
N PRO A 27 19.50 13.46 -6.09
CA PRO A 27 19.66 13.44 -7.53
C PRO A 27 20.72 12.41 -7.94
N PRO A 28 20.67 11.90 -9.18
CA PRO A 28 21.73 11.06 -9.72
C PRO A 28 23.06 11.84 -9.80
N SER A 29 24.18 11.16 -9.62
CA SER A 29 25.52 11.77 -9.56
C SER A 29 26.18 11.91 -10.94
N ASP A 30 25.57 11.39 -11.99
CA ASP A 30 26.14 11.32 -13.34
C ASP A 30 25.55 12.36 -14.29
N LEU A 31 25.03 13.48 -13.81
CA LEU A 31 24.45 14.52 -14.68
C LEU A 31 25.49 15.47 -15.25
N ARG A 32 25.33 15.82 -16.53
CA ARG A 32 26.22 16.74 -17.24
C ARG A 32 25.42 17.78 -18.02
N LEU A 33 25.76 19.05 -17.83
CA LEU A 33 25.15 20.19 -18.52
C LEU A 33 26.24 21.05 -19.17
N ASN A 34 26.11 21.35 -20.47
CA ASN A 34 27.05 22.17 -21.23
C ASN A 34 28.52 21.73 -21.12
N GLY A 35 28.77 20.42 -21.02
CA GLY A 35 30.12 19.87 -20.89
C GLY A 35 30.61 19.67 -19.45
N ASN A 36 29.95 20.25 -18.46
CA ASN A 36 30.37 20.21 -17.06
C ASN A 36 29.55 19.22 -16.24
N ASN A 37 30.21 18.46 -15.37
CA ASN A 37 29.56 17.59 -14.40
C ASN A 37 28.89 18.45 -13.32
N LEU A 38 27.63 18.15 -12.99
CA LEU A 38 26.88 18.91 -12.00
C LEU A 38 27.19 18.38 -10.59
N SER A 39 27.55 19.28 -9.67
CA SER A 39 27.63 18.94 -8.25
C SER A 39 26.22 18.83 -7.64
N PHE A 40 26.11 18.22 -6.44
CA PHE A 40 24.85 18.22 -5.70
C PHE A 40 24.31 19.63 -5.44
N ALA A 41 25.21 20.59 -5.16
CA ALA A 41 24.83 21.98 -4.95
C ALA A 41 24.25 22.63 -6.22
N ASP A 42 24.85 22.34 -7.39
CA ASP A 42 24.35 22.84 -8.67
C ASP A 42 22.97 22.26 -8.99
N MET A 43 22.77 20.96 -8.79
CA MET A 43 21.50 20.28 -9.02
C MET A 43 20.39 20.79 -8.09
N SER A 44 20.72 21.03 -6.82
CA SER A 44 19.79 21.59 -5.83
C SER A 44 19.38 23.01 -6.20
N ARG A 45 20.33 23.88 -6.57
CA ARG A 45 20.05 25.25 -7.05
C ARG A 45 19.18 25.22 -8.30
N MET A 46 19.54 24.37 -9.27
CA MET A 46 18.79 24.26 -10.52
C MET A 46 17.35 23.78 -10.29
N TYR A 47 17.12 22.85 -9.36
CA TYR A 47 15.78 22.42 -8.98
C TYR A 47 14.98 23.52 -8.28
N GLN A 48 15.62 24.39 -7.49
CA GLN A 48 14.94 25.52 -6.84
C GLN A 48 14.51 26.60 -7.85
N GLU A 49 15.33 26.84 -8.88
CA GLU A 49 15.08 27.84 -9.92
C GLU A 49 14.08 27.35 -10.98
N ASP A 50 14.31 26.14 -11.52
CA ASP A 50 13.42 25.46 -12.47
C ASP A 50 13.34 23.97 -12.10
N PRO A 51 12.32 23.58 -11.30
CA PRO A 51 12.10 22.19 -10.91
C PRO A 51 12.03 21.22 -12.10
N VAL A 52 11.58 21.69 -13.26
CA VAL A 52 11.45 20.89 -14.49
C VAL A 52 12.76 20.84 -15.27
N GLY A 53 13.63 21.83 -15.11
CA GLY A 53 14.92 21.93 -15.78
C GLY A 53 15.78 20.71 -15.54
N LEU A 54 15.77 20.17 -14.32
CA LEU A 54 16.58 19.00 -13.95
C LEU A 54 16.19 17.74 -14.74
N SER A 55 14.92 17.58 -15.11
CA SER A 55 14.45 16.46 -15.94
C SER A 55 14.95 16.49 -17.39
N LYS A 56 15.49 17.63 -17.85
CA LYS A 56 15.98 17.81 -19.24
C LYS A 56 17.46 17.49 -19.40
N VAL A 57 18.18 17.27 -18.30
CA VAL A 57 19.62 17.00 -18.31
C VAL A 57 19.88 15.52 -18.53
N ASN A 58 20.75 15.18 -19.48
CA ASN A 58 21.12 13.80 -19.73
C ASN A 58 22.18 13.31 -18.71
N PRO A 59 22.21 12.00 -18.41
CA PRO A 59 23.38 11.40 -17.77
C PRO A 59 24.60 11.49 -18.69
N ILE A 60 25.78 11.30 -18.10
CA ILE A 60 27.00 11.01 -18.82
C ILE A 60 26.78 9.71 -19.61
N GLU A 61 26.98 9.78 -20.93
CA GLU A 61 26.90 8.61 -21.79
C GLU A 61 27.89 7.54 -21.34
N ASN A 62 27.45 6.29 -21.42
CA ASN A 62 28.25 5.15 -21.03
C ASN A 62 27.99 3.98 -21.99
N LYS A 63 28.54 2.80 -21.68
CA LYS A 63 28.36 1.60 -22.53
C LYS A 63 26.92 1.10 -22.60
N TYR A 64 26.07 1.48 -21.64
CA TYR A 64 24.67 1.06 -21.56
C TYR A 64 23.72 2.06 -22.21
N TRP A 65 23.92 3.36 -22.01
CA TRP A 65 23.05 4.40 -22.58
C TRP A 65 23.84 5.46 -23.32
N GLN A 66 23.37 5.79 -24.52
CA GLN A 66 23.90 6.83 -25.40
C GLN A 66 22.75 7.67 -25.93
N ASN A 67 22.97 8.97 -26.16
CA ASN A 67 21.95 9.88 -26.65
C ASN A 67 21.70 9.72 -28.17
N LYS A 68 21.35 8.51 -28.60
CA LYS A 68 21.01 8.16 -29.98
C LYS A 68 19.99 7.03 -30.01
N LYS A 69 19.17 6.94 -31.05
CA LYS A 69 18.24 5.82 -31.23
C LYS A 69 18.95 4.65 -31.90
N TYR A 70 18.73 3.43 -31.42
CA TYR A 70 19.14 2.21 -32.12
C TYR A 70 17.97 1.61 -32.90
N PRO A 71 18.22 0.84 -33.98
CA PRO A 71 17.18 0.02 -34.60
C PRO A 71 16.57 -0.96 -33.58
N ALA A 72 15.27 -1.23 -33.68
CA ALA A 72 14.57 -2.12 -32.74
C ALA A 72 15.17 -3.54 -32.70
N ILE A 73 15.67 -4.00 -33.85
CA ILE A 73 16.41 -5.26 -34.02
C ILE A 73 17.83 -4.99 -34.54
N ASP A 74 18.78 -5.83 -34.16
CA ASP A 74 20.14 -5.87 -34.72
C ASP A 74 20.20 -6.89 -35.85
N SER A 75 19.87 -6.43 -37.07
CA SER A 75 19.83 -7.30 -38.25
C SER A 75 21.18 -7.94 -38.56
N ALA A 76 22.30 -7.28 -38.22
CA ALA A 76 23.64 -7.81 -38.46
C ALA A 76 23.97 -8.96 -37.51
N LEU A 77 23.52 -8.87 -36.25
CA LEU A 77 23.62 -9.95 -35.28
C LEU A 77 22.66 -11.11 -35.64
N HIS A 78 21.39 -10.80 -35.92
CA HIS A 78 20.36 -11.80 -36.28
C HIS A 78 20.76 -12.62 -37.52
N ALA A 79 21.46 -12.01 -38.48
CA ALA A 79 21.98 -12.73 -39.65
C ALA A 79 22.99 -13.83 -39.29
N LYS A 80 23.71 -13.68 -38.16
CA LYS A 80 24.73 -14.62 -37.66
C LYS A 80 24.19 -15.60 -36.62
N MET A 81 23.02 -15.34 -36.04
CA MET A 81 22.40 -16.23 -35.07
C MET A 81 22.04 -17.59 -35.69
N PRO A 82 21.96 -18.66 -34.87
CA PRO A 82 21.67 -20.01 -35.36
C PRO A 82 20.39 -20.07 -36.19
N LYS A 83 20.37 -20.90 -37.22
CA LYS A 83 19.15 -21.13 -38.01
C LYS A 83 18.29 -22.19 -37.31
N ALA A 84 16.96 -22.04 -37.40
CA ALA A 84 16.04 -22.95 -36.73
C ALA A 84 16.22 -24.41 -37.21
N GLU A 85 16.63 -24.57 -38.47
CA GLU A 85 16.84 -25.85 -39.17
C GLU A 85 18.11 -26.56 -38.72
N THR A 86 19.20 -25.83 -38.43
CA THR A 86 20.47 -26.41 -37.98
C THR A 86 20.39 -26.86 -36.52
N GLY A 87 19.56 -26.19 -35.72
CA GLY A 87 19.44 -26.47 -34.29
C GLY A 87 20.64 -26.01 -33.48
N VAL A 88 20.64 -26.36 -32.20
CA VAL A 88 21.67 -26.01 -31.20
C VAL A 88 21.90 -27.17 -30.24
N ALA A 89 23.06 -27.21 -29.59
CA ALA A 89 23.37 -28.17 -28.53
C ALA A 89 23.13 -27.56 -27.14
N PHE A 90 22.54 -28.33 -26.23
CA PHE A 90 22.45 -27.95 -24.82
C PHE A 90 23.85 -27.92 -24.19
N ASP A 91 24.14 -26.88 -23.39
CA ASP A 91 25.43 -26.70 -22.72
C ASP A 91 25.27 -26.74 -21.19
N ASN A 92 24.60 -25.74 -20.60
CA ASN A 92 24.47 -25.58 -19.15
C ASN A 92 23.11 -25.00 -18.73
N TYR A 93 22.74 -25.20 -17.47
CA TYR A 93 21.56 -24.57 -16.86
C TYR A 93 21.87 -23.15 -16.38
N ILE A 94 20.90 -22.24 -16.52
CA ILE A 94 20.91 -20.93 -15.85
C ILE A 94 19.86 -20.91 -14.72
N GLY A 95 18.61 -21.27 -15.02
CA GLY A 95 17.52 -21.32 -14.04
C GLY A 95 16.25 -20.58 -14.48
N ALA A 96 15.27 -20.49 -13.58
CA ALA A 96 14.01 -19.76 -13.77
C ALA A 96 14.04 -18.40 -13.08
N ASN A 97 13.54 -17.37 -13.77
CA ASN A 97 13.06 -16.16 -13.12
C ASN A 97 11.54 -16.28 -12.94
N ARG A 98 11.12 -16.61 -11.72
CA ARG A 98 9.71 -16.86 -11.37
C ARG A 98 8.84 -15.61 -11.52
N GLU A 99 9.34 -14.44 -11.14
CA GLU A 99 8.59 -13.19 -11.21
C GLU A 99 8.28 -12.82 -12.67
N LEU A 100 9.18 -13.19 -13.59
CA LEU A 100 9.01 -12.99 -15.02
C LEU A 100 8.42 -14.20 -15.74
N GLY A 101 8.24 -15.34 -15.07
CA GLY A 101 7.73 -16.56 -15.71
C GLY A 101 8.57 -17.00 -16.91
N ILE A 102 9.90 -16.93 -16.80
CA ILE A 102 10.86 -17.34 -17.83
C ILE A 102 11.86 -18.36 -17.28
N TYR A 103 12.36 -19.24 -18.15
CA TYR A 103 13.39 -20.24 -17.87
C TYR A 103 14.48 -20.17 -18.93
N SER A 104 15.73 -20.13 -18.47
CA SER A 104 16.90 -19.89 -19.31
C SER A 104 17.93 -21.01 -19.20
N VAL A 105 18.55 -21.34 -20.33
CA VAL A 105 19.67 -22.28 -20.43
C VAL A 105 20.73 -21.75 -21.39
N VAL A 106 21.97 -22.18 -21.21
CA VAL A 106 23.04 -21.94 -22.17
C VAL A 106 22.98 -23.01 -23.25
N ILE A 107 22.97 -22.57 -24.50
CA ILE A 107 23.11 -23.42 -25.67
C ILE A 107 24.38 -23.07 -26.43
N ARG A 108 24.79 -23.97 -27.31
CA ARG A 108 26.00 -23.87 -28.10
C ARG A 108 25.74 -24.22 -29.56
N THR A 109 26.41 -23.51 -30.46
CA THR A 109 26.40 -23.79 -31.90
C THR A 109 27.50 -24.77 -32.29
N ASP A 110 27.45 -25.29 -33.52
CA ASP A 110 28.54 -26.11 -34.07
C ASP A 110 29.88 -25.35 -34.13
N ALA A 111 29.83 -24.02 -34.24
CA ALA A 111 30.99 -23.13 -34.17
C ALA A 111 31.48 -22.87 -32.73
N ASN A 112 30.93 -23.58 -31.74
CA ASN A 112 31.25 -23.45 -30.32
C ASN A 112 30.93 -22.05 -29.73
N GLU A 113 30.04 -21.29 -30.37
CA GLU A 113 29.53 -20.02 -29.85
C GLU A 113 28.40 -20.28 -28.83
N LYS A 114 28.35 -19.48 -27.77
CA LYS A 114 27.36 -19.64 -26.68
C LYS A 114 26.27 -18.58 -26.75
N TYR A 115 25.03 -19.03 -26.55
CA TYR A 115 23.85 -18.18 -26.46
C TYR A 115 23.01 -18.59 -25.25
N VAL A 116 22.22 -17.66 -24.73
CA VAL A 116 21.16 -17.96 -23.77
C VAL A 116 19.88 -18.24 -24.55
N LEU A 117 19.30 -19.41 -24.34
CA LEU A 117 17.95 -19.75 -24.79
C LEU A 117 16.99 -19.52 -23.65
N THR A 118 15.97 -18.70 -23.87
CA THR A 118 14.93 -18.41 -22.87
C THR A 118 13.55 -18.76 -23.42
N LEU A 119 12.78 -19.49 -22.61
CA LEU A 119 11.38 -19.83 -22.87
C LEU A 119 10.49 -19.40 -21.70
N GLY A 120 9.21 -19.14 -21.95
CA GLY A 120 8.28 -18.81 -20.88
C GLY A 120 7.09 -17.96 -21.32
N GLN A 121 6.32 -17.50 -20.35
CA GLN A 121 5.08 -16.75 -20.56
C GLN A 121 5.31 -15.29 -20.94
N GLN A 122 6.53 -14.77 -20.80
CA GLN A 122 6.83 -13.36 -21.05
C GLN A 122 7.76 -13.12 -22.25
N VAL A 123 8.06 -14.14 -23.05
CA VAL A 123 9.00 -14.03 -24.20
C VAL A 123 8.67 -12.84 -25.11
N ASN A 124 7.41 -12.65 -25.51
CA ASN A 124 7.03 -11.52 -26.36
C ASN A 124 7.14 -10.15 -25.63
N SER A 125 6.87 -10.13 -24.32
CA SER A 125 7.08 -8.94 -23.46
C SER A 125 8.56 -8.60 -23.32
N SER A 126 9.45 -9.58 -23.21
CA SER A 126 10.91 -9.44 -23.20
C SER A 126 11.40 -8.74 -24.47
N LEU A 127 10.96 -9.26 -25.63
CA LEU A 127 11.30 -8.69 -26.94
C LEU A 127 10.78 -7.26 -27.09
N LEU A 128 9.55 -6.98 -26.62
CA LEU A 128 8.96 -5.63 -26.61
C LEU A 128 9.80 -4.65 -25.79
N LYS A 129 10.16 -5.02 -24.55
CA LYS A 129 11.02 -4.21 -23.68
C LYS A 129 12.40 -4.00 -24.31
N SER A 130 12.96 -5.04 -24.94
CA SER A 130 14.26 -4.95 -25.61
C SER A 130 14.27 -3.93 -26.74
N ALA A 131 13.26 -4.00 -27.61
CA ALA A 131 13.07 -3.07 -28.72
C ALA A 131 12.83 -1.64 -28.24
N LEU A 132 12.01 -1.46 -27.20
CA LEU A 132 11.74 -0.15 -26.59
C LEU A 132 13.02 0.48 -26.02
N LEU A 133 13.81 -0.29 -25.26
CA LEU A 133 15.09 0.16 -24.70
C LEU A 133 16.08 0.61 -25.77
N ARG A 134 16.20 -0.17 -26.86
CA ARG A 134 17.06 0.20 -28.00
C ARG A 134 16.61 1.51 -28.64
N LYS A 135 15.31 1.72 -28.81
CA LYS A 135 14.75 3.00 -29.32
C LYS A 135 14.93 4.16 -28.35
N MET A 136 15.07 3.90 -27.05
CA MET A 136 15.39 4.89 -26.02
C MET A 136 16.91 5.22 -25.91
N GLY A 137 17.75 4.52 -26.66
CA GLY A 137 19.20 4.72 -26.66
C GLY A 137 19.98 3.85 -25.68
N TYR A 138 19.35 2.82 -25.13
CA TYR A 138 20.07 1.78 -24.42
C TYR A 138 20.71 0.80 -25.41
N PHE A 139 22.03 0.67 -25.33
CA PHE A 139 22.77 -0.34 -26.07
C PHE A 139 22.65 -1.69 -25.37
N GLN A 140 22.09 -2.66 -26.07
CA GLN A 140 22.09 -4.07 -25.72
C GLN A 140 21.92 -4.87 -27.01
N GLU A 141 22.48 -6.08 -27.06
CA GLU A 141 22.28 -6.98 -28.20
C GLU A 141 20.80 -7.39 -28.27
N SER A 142 20.18 -7.30 -29.45
CA SER A 142 18.76 -7.64 -29.57
C SER A 142 18.57 -9.16 -29.60
N PRO A 143 17.75 -9.75 -28.72
CA PRO A 143 17.38 -11.16 -28.81
C PRO A 143 16.66 -11.46 -30.13
N MET A 144 16.76 -12.70 -30.61
CA MET A 144 16.05 -13.18 -31.80
C MET A 144 14.98 -14.19 -31.38
N TYR A 145 13.75 -13.99 -31.83
CA TYR A 145 12.64 -14.91 -31.60
C TYR A 145 12.73 -16.14 -32.51
N TYR A 146 12.40 -17.30 -31.96
CA TYR A 146 12.23 -18.54 -32.70
C TYR A 146 10.86 -19.13 -32.36
N PRO A 147 9.96 -19.28 -33.34
CA PRO A 147 8.72 -20.02 -33.15
C PRO A 147 9.01 -21.46 -32.69
N LYS A 148 10.10 -22.06 -33.20
CA LYS A 148 10.55 -23.40 -32.87
C LYS A 148 12.03 -23.58 -33.20
N ILE A 149 12.81 -24.22 -32.33
CA ILE A 149 14.21 -24.59 -32.57
C ILE A 149 14.51 -25.99 -32.04
N LYS A 150 15.38 -26.76 -32.73
CA LYS A 150 15.84 -28.06 -32.26
C LYS A 150 16.99 -27.89 -31.28
N VAL A 151 16.86 -28.44 -30.08
CA VAL A 151 17.91 -28.56 -29.05
C VAL A 151 18.34 -30.02 -28.95
N THR A 152 19.64 -30.27 -29.08
CA THR A 152 20.24 -31.60 -28.98
C THR A 152 20.99 -31.74 -27.65
N PHE A 153 20.78 -32.87 -26.98
CA PHE A 153 21.37 -33.18 -25.68
C PHE A 153 22.45 -34.27 -25.83
N ALA A 154 23.40 -34.32 -24.90
CA ALA A 154 24.48 -35.32 -24.91
C ALA A 154 23.96 -36.76 -24.76
N SER A 155 22.82 -36.95 -24.09
CA SER A 155 22.18 -38.26 -23.91
C SER A 155 20.67 -38.14 -23.74
N LYS A 156 19.97 -39.28 -23.75
CA LYS A 156 18.54 -39.36 -23.47
C LYS A 156 18.23 -38.90 -22.03
N GLU A 157 19.08 -39.27 -21.08
CA GLU A 157 18.96 -38.92 -19.66
C GLU A 157 19.12 -37.41 -19.46
N ALA A 158 20.06 -36.77 -20.18
CA ALA A 158 20.22 -35.31 -20.14
C ALA A 158 18.98 -34.57 -20.67
N LYS A 159 18.37 -35.09 -21.74
CA LYS A 159 17.09 -34.57 -22.28
C LYS A 159 15.96 -34.73 -21.26
N GLU A 160 15.82 -35.90 -20.64
CA GLU A 160 14.80 -36.15 -19.63
C GLU A 160 15.00 -35.29 -18.38
N THR A 161 16.25 -35.05 -17.99
CA THR A 161 16.59 -34.15 -16.88
C THR A 161 16.11 -32.74 -17.19
N PHE A 162 16.40 -32.20 -18.38
CA PHE A 162 15.92 -30.87 -18.79
C PHE A 162 14.38 -30.78 -18.75
N ILE A 163 13.67 -31.80 -19.25
CA ILE A 163 12.19 -31.83 -19.25
C ILE A 163 11.63 -31.82 -17.81
N ASN A 164 12.32 -32.49 -16.88
CA ASN A 164 11.88 -32.62 -15.49
C ASN A 164 12.27 -31.41 -14.64
N THR A 165 13.38 -30.73 -14.94
CA THR A 165 13.84 -29.55 -14.19
C THR A 165 13.25 -28.24 -14.71
N ALA A 166 12.95 -28.15 -16.01
CA ALA A 166 12.46 -26.91 -16.60
C ALA A 166 11.05 -26.53 -16.15
N PHE A 167 10.21 -27.46 -15.67
CA PHE A 167 8.80 -27.22 -15.34
C PHE A 167 8.43 -27.74 -13.95
N CYS A 168 7.71 -26.93 -13.17
CA CYS A 168 7.29 -27.30 -11.82
C CYS A 168 6.09 -28.28 -11.83
N GLU A 169 6.19 -29.41 -11.12
CA GLU A 169 5.11 -30.42 -11.07
C GLU A 169 3.92 -30.03 -10.17
N ASN A 170 4.16 -29.47 -8.97
CA ASN A 170 3.10 -29.22 -7.96
C ASN A 170 2.93 -27.74 -7.57
N GLY A 171 3.31 -26.82 -8.46
CA GLY A 171 3.34 -25.39 -8.14
C GLY A 171 4.47 -25.00 -7.18
N PRO A 172 4.60 -23.72 -6.82
CA PRO A 172 5.66 -23.24 -5.96
C PRO A 172 5.33 -23.56 -4.48
N SER A 173 5.60 -24.78 -4.03
CA SER A 173 5.51 -25.13 -2.60
C SER A 173 6.71 -24.64 -1.79
N GLU A 174 7.80 -24.24 -2.44
CA GLU A 174 9.04 -23.80 -1.80
C GLU A 174 9.68 -22.58 -2.49
N LEU A 175 10.29 -21.71 -1.68
CA LEU A 175 11.01 -20.50 -2.09
C LEU A 175 12.29 -20.77 -2.93
N SER A 176 12.67 -22.04 -3.15
CA SER A 176 13.97 -22.46 -3.69
C SER A 176 13.93 -23.32 -4.97
N VAL A 177 12.78 -23.53 -5.62
CA VAL A 177 12.70 -24.39 -6.83
C VAL A 177 12.90 -23.60 -8.13
N ASP A 178 13.98 -23.90 -8.85
CA ASP A 178 14.44 -23.19 -10.05
C ASP A 178 13.76 -23.74 -11.34
N CYS A 179 12.43 -23.65 -11.43
CA CYS A 179 11.61 -24.19 -12.53
C CYS A 179 10.54 -23.21 -13.04
N LEU A 180 10.09 -23.40 -14.28
CA LEU A 180 8.99 -22.65 -14.89
C LEU A 180 7.63 -23.15 -14.37
N SER A 181 6.86 -22.27 -13.75
CA SER A 181 5.48 -22.56 -13.35
C SER A 181 4.53 -22.27 -14.52
N ILE A 182 3.91 -23.31 -15.08
CA ILE A 182 2.82 -23.18 -16.05
C ILE A 182 1.51 -23.27 -15.28
N SER A 183 0.54 -22.41 -15.63
CA SER A 183 -0.82 -22.46 -15.08
C SER A 183 -1.82 -22.88 -16.19
N PRO A 184 -2.84 -23.71 -15.89
CA PRO A 184 -2.92 -24.58 -14.71
C PRO A 184 -1.66 -25.46 -14.58
N PHE A 185 -1.40 -26.03 -13.39
CA PHE A 185 -0.18 -26.79 -13.10
C PHE A 185 0.19 -27.77 -14.23
N LYS A 186 1.47 -28.10 -14.35
CA LYS A 186 2.04 -28.90 -15.46
C LYS A 186 1.12 -30.09 -15.80
N THR A 187 0.69 -30.13 -17.06
CA THR A 187 -0.01 -31.27 -17.67
C THR A 187 0.74 -31.67 -18.92
N ASP A 188 0.59 -32.93 -19.36
CA ASP A 188 1.17 -33.38 -20.63
C ASP A 188 0.70 -32.53 -21.82
N THR A 189 -0.47 -31.89 -21.71
CA THR A 189 -1.06 -31.06 -22.76
C THR A 189 -0.40 -29.68 -22.83
N ASN A 190 -0.24 -28.98 -21.70
CA ASN A 190 0.38 -27.64 -21.72
C ASN A 190 1.91 -27.72 -21.91
N GLN A 191 2.56 -28.80 -21.47
CA GLN A 191 3.99 -28.98 -21.73
C GLN A 191 4.28 -29.14 -23.23
N LYS A 192 3.36 -29.74 -24.00
CA LYS A 192 3.48 -29.90 -25.45
C LYS A 192 3.44 -28.58 -26.22
N GLU A 193 2.91 -27.52 -25.62
CA GLU A 193 2.94 -26.17 -26.20
C GLU A 193 4.36 -25.59 -26.19
N TYR A 194 5.16 -25.94 -25.18
CA TYR A 194 6.55 -25.49 -25.05
C TYR A 194 7.54 -26.47 -25.67
N LEU A 195 7.26 -27.77 -25.64
CA LEU A 195 8.18 -28.83 -26.06
C LEU A 195 7.54 -29.84 -27.01
N SER A 196 8.25 -30.25 -28.07
CA SER A 196 7.85 -31.41 -28.89
C SER A 196 9.02 -32.33 -29.21
N HIS A 197 8.73 -33.61 -29.42
CA HIS A 197 9.77 -34.63 -29.61
C HIS A 197 10.57 -34.42 -30.91
N ALA A 198 11.90 -34.57 -30.85
CA ALA A 198 12.81 -34.45 -32.00
C ALA A 198 13.85 -35.58 -32.05
N GLY A 199 13.46 -36.78 -31.61
CA GLY A 199 14.31 -37.98 -31.55
C GLY A 199 14.76 -38.36 -30.15
N GLU A 200 15.68 -39.34 -30.06
CA GLU A 200 16.13 -39.90 -28.78
C GLU A 200 16.88 -38.87 -27.92
N THR A 201 17.73 -38.05 -28.51
CA THR A 201 18.52 -37.00 -27.83
C THR A 201 18.10 -35.58 -28.21
N GLY A 202 17.06 -35.43 -29.02
CA GLY A 202 16.60 -34.13 -29.53
C GLY A 202 15.23 -33.72 -28.98
N LEU A 203 15.07 -32.42 -28.76
CA LEU A 203 13.81 -31.79 -28.38
C LEU A 203 13.60 -30.51 -29.20
N TYR A 204 12.41 -30.30 -29.71
CA TYR A 204 12.02 -29.00 -30.23
C TYR A 204 11.46 -28.15 -29.10
N VAL A 205 12.00 -26.95 -28.93
CA VAL A 205 11.52 -25.95 -27.98
C VAL A 205 10.82 -24.85 -28.77
N HIS A 206 9.64 -24.44 -28.31
CA HIS A 206 8.75 -23.51 -29.01
C HIS A 206 8.66 -22.16 -28.32
N GLY A 207 8.41 -21.11 -29.10
CA GLY A 207 8.20 -19.75 -28.63
C GLY A 207 9.29 -19.23 -27.71
N ILE A 208 10.54 -19.29 -28.19
CA ILE A 208 11.73 -18.91 -27.41
C ILE A 208 12.39 -17.67 -28.01
N TYR A 209 13.29 -17.06 -27.26
CA TYR A 209 14.29 -16.19 -27.85
C TYR A 209 15.71 -16.68 -27.55
N LEU A 210 16.63 -16.40 -28.48
CA LEU A 210 18.07 -16.54 -28.26
C LEU A 210 18.71 -15.18 -28.03
N GLU A 211 19.56 -15.11 -27.02
CA GLU A 211 20.39 -13.95 -26.72
C GLU A 211 21.86 -14.34 -26.82
N LYS A 212 22.67 -13.52 -27.48
CA LYS A 212 24.11 -13.74 -27.49
C LYS A 212 24.70 -13.33 -26.15
N MET A 213 25.52 -14.20 -25.56
CA MET A 213 26.17 -13.89 -24.29
C MET A 213 27.25 -12.84 -24.51
N ASN A 214 27.03 -11.62 -24.02
CA ASN A 214 28.01 -10.54 -24.05
C ASN A 214 28.42 -10.16 -22.62
N ALA A 215 29.69 -10.42 -22.28
CA ALA A 215 30.24 -10.12 -20.95
C ALA A 215 30.41 -8.62 -20.68
N GLU A 216 30.49 -7.79 -21.73
CA GLU A 216 30.68 -6.35 -21.59
C GLU A 216 29.36 -5.60 -21.40
N VAL A 217 28.28 -6.06 -22.03
CA VAL A 217 26.97 -5.41 -22.02
C VAL A 217 25.88 -6.46 -21.70
N PRO A 218 25.52 -6.65 -20.42
CA PRO A 218 24.41 -7.51 -20.03
C PRO A 218 23.08 -7.01 -20.58
N SER A 219 22.15 -7.94 -20.80
CA SER A 219 20.77 -7.61 -21.15
C SER A 219 20.04 -6.91 -20.00
N LEU A 220 19.27 -5.89 -20.35
CA LEU A 220 18.54 -5.06 -19.40
C LEU A 220 17.04 -5.38 -19.38
N PHE A 221 16.48 -5.95 -20.45
CA PHE A 221 15.04 -5.96 -20.70
C PHE A 221 14.20 -6.89 -19.80
N ASP A 222 14.76 -7.96 -19.25
CA ASP A 222 14.06 -8.93 -18.39
C ASP A 222 14.43 -8.79 -16.92
N GLY A 223 14.40 -7.54 -16.46
CA GLY A 223 14.97 -7.25 -15.17
C GLY A 223 16.44 -7.65 -15.14
N LEU A 224 17.04 -7.49 -13.98
CA LEU A 224 18.48 -7.57 -13.90
C LEU A 224 18.93 -8.99 -13.69
N THR A 225 19.06 -9.73 -14.79
CA THR A 225 19.70 -11.05 -14.78
C THR A 225 21.09 -10.93 -15.42
N PRO A 226 22.18 -10.88 -14.61
CA PRO A 226 22.20 -10.74 -13.16
C PRO A 226 22.75 -9.35 -12.76
N ALA A 227 21.89 -8.45 -12.29
CA ALA A 227 22.37 -7.54 -11.25
C ALA A 227 22.62 -8.40 -10.03
N SER A 228 23.86 -8.76 -9.82
CA SER A 228 24.29 -9.13 -8.48
C SER A 228 24.06 -7.94 -7.53
N ALA A 229 24.15 -8.17 -6.22
CA ALA A 229 24.18 -7.07 -5.24
C ALA A 229 25.22 -5.97 -5.61
N GLY A 230 26.25 -6.30 -6.40
CA GLY A 230 27.22 -5.36 -6.94
C GLY A 230 26.69 -4.35 -7.96
N SER A 231 25.48 -4.52 -8.51
CA SER A 231 24.89 -3.57 -9.47
C SER A 231 23.91 -2.57 -8.84
N LEU A 232 23.48 -2.80 -7.60
CA LEU A 232 22.67 -1.84 -6.81
C LEU A 232 23.25 -0.41 -6.77
N PRO A 233 24.60 -0.21 -6.70
CA PRO A 233 25.18 1.12 -6.77
C PRO A 233 24.82 1.88 -8.05
N TYR A 234 24.69 1.21 -9.21
CA TYR A 234 24.34 1.88 -10.46
C TYR A 234 22.91 2.40 -10.45
N PHE A 235 21.96 1.60 -9.96
CA PHE A 235 20.56 2.00 -9.79
C PHE A 235 20.39 3.15 -8.80
N SER A 236 21.21 3.19 -7.76
CA SER A 236 21.16 4.27 -6.76
C SER A 236 21.93 5.54 -7.16
N SER A 237 22.72 5.55 -8.24
CA SER A 237 23.59 6.70 -8.56
C SER A 237 23.47 7.22 -10.00
N SER A 238 23.07 6.40 -10.96
CA SER A 238 23.01 6.77 -12.38
C SER A 238 21.58 7.01 -12.86
N ARG A 239 21.34 8.14 -13.53
CA ARG A 239 20.05 8.44 -14.15
C ARG A 239 19.67 7.40 -15.20
N ALA A 240 20.65 6.91 -15.97
CA ALA A 240 20.40 5.91 -17.00
C ALA A 240 19.78 4.63 -16.41
N PHE A 241 20.23 4.18 -15.23
CA PHE A 241 19.67 3.01 -14.57
C PHE A 241 18.35 3.31 -13.84
N ARG A 242 18.25 4.44 -13.13
CA ARG A 242 16.99 4.88 -12.49
C ARG A 242 15.85 5.02 -13.50
N GLY A 243 16.16 5.52 -14.70
CA GLY A 243 15.19 5.70 -15.78
C GLY A 243 14.64 4.41 -16.39
N LEU A 244 15.30 3.26 -16.17
CA LEU A 244 14.84 1.95 -16.67
C LEU A 244 13.47 1.53 -16.15
N LEU A 245 13.03 2.10 -15.02
CA LEU A 245 11.68 1.89 -14.50
C LEU A 245 10.60 2.14 -15.54
N VAL A 246 10.77 3.20 -16.35
CA VAL A 246 9.76 3.61 -17.34
C VAL A 246 9.59 2.54 -18.44
N PRO A 247 10.62 2.14 -19.20
CA PRO A 247 10.47 1.10 -20.22
C PRO A 247 10.08 -0.27 -19.64
N PHE A 248 10.54 -0.61 -18.43
CA PHE A 248 10.15 -1.85 -17.78
C PHE A 248 8.66 -1.88 -17.49
N VAL A 249 8.11 -0.80 -16.94
CA VAL A 249 6.68 -0.73 -16.64
C VAL A 249 5.88 -0.58 -17.93
N VAL A 250 6.30 0.28 -18.86
CA VAL A 250 5.56 0.49 -20.12
C VAL A 250 5.46 -0.80 -20.95
N GLY A 251 6.54 -1.58 -21.03
CA GLY A 251 6.62 -2.81 -21.82
C GLY A 251 6.28 -4.11 -21.07
N ASP A 252 5.95 -4.07 -19.78
CA ASP A 252 5.62 -5.28 -19.01
C ASP A 252 4.16 -5.71 -19.22
N PHE A 253 3.96 -6.66 -20.11
CA PHE A 253 2.64 -7.15 -20.51
C PHE A 253 2.24 -8.44 -19.77
N GLY A 254 3.15 -9.05 -19.00
CA GLY A 254 2.92 -10.34 -18.36
C GLY A 254 2.45 -11.40 -19.35
N GLU A 255 1.62 -12.33 -18.85
CA GLU A 255 1.10 -13.46 -19.64
C GLU A 255 -0.12 -13.08 -20.50
N SER A 256 -1.06 -12.27 -20.00
CA SER A 256 -2.33 -11.99 -20.69
C SER A 256 -2.52 -10.52 -21.05
N LEU A 257 -2.80 -10.28 -22.34
CA LEU A 257 -3.13 -8.97 -22.89
C LEU A 257 -4.40 -8.36 -22.28
N ASN A 258 -5.34 -9.19 -21.84
CA ASN A 258 -6.60 -8.75 -21.25
C ASN A 258 -6.48 -8.26 -19.81
N ARG A 259 -5.40 -8.63 -19.09
CA ARG A 259 -5.18 -8.22 -17.69
C ARG A 259 -4.46 -6.88 -17.55
N ILE A 260 -3.77 -6.44 -18.60
CA ILE A 260 -2.88 -5.27 -18.54
C ILE A 260 -3.70 -3.99 -18.45
N SER A 261 -3.30 -3.10 -17.53
CA SER A 261 -3.88 -1.77 -17.42
C SER A 261 -3.21 -0.79 -18.38
N THR A 262 -4.00 0.00 -19.10
CA THR A 262 -3.51 1.18 -19.83
C THR A 262 -3.10 2.32 -18.89
N GLN A 263 -3.61 2.31 -17.65
CA GLN A 263 -3.17 3.18 -16.57
C GLN A 263 -2.13 2.45 -15.73
N ALA A 264 -0.85 2.71 -16.01
CA ALA A 264 0.28 2.09 -15.34
C ALA A 264 0.61 2.73 -13.97
N ILE A 265 0.08 3.93 -13.71
CA ILE A 265 0.45 4.76 -12.56
C ILE A 265 -0.80 5.22 -11.81
N GLU A 266 -0.74 5.08 -10.49
CA GLU A 266 -1.75 5.58 -9.56
C GLU A 266 -1.16 6.70 -8.69
N VAL A 267 -1.72 7.90 -8.77
CA VAL A 267 -1.29 9.02 -7.93
C VAL A 267 -2.08 8.99 -6.62
N ARG A 268 -1.39 8.83 -5.49
CA ARG A 268 -1.98 8.85 -4.15
C ARG A 268 -1.10 9.62 -3.17
N ASP A 269 -1.69 10.51 -2.39
CA ASP A 269 -1.01 11.26 -1.31
C ASP A 269 0.22 12.08 -1.77
N GLY A 270 0.24 12.53 -3.03
CA GLY A 270 1.41 13.21 -3.62
C GLY A 270 2.52 12.27 -4.12
N TRP A 271 2.25 10.96 -4.18
CA TRP A 271 3.17 9.94 -4.71
C TRP A 271 2.58 9.31 -5.96
N ALA A 272 3.43 9.06 -6.96
CA ALA A 272 3.13 8.16 -8.07
C ALA A 272 3.48 6.73 -7.63
N ASN A 273 2.46 5.88 -7.53
CA ASN A 273 2.59 4.46 -7.23
C ASN A 273 2.62 3.69 -8.55
N ILE A 274 3.70 2.95 -8.77
CA ILE A 274 3.97 2.23 -10.00
C ILE A 274 4.13 0.76 -9.65
N ASN A 275 3.19 -0.08 -10.07
CA ASN A 275 3.22 -1.51 -9.79
C ASN A 275 4.33 -2.17 -10.64
N TYR A 276 5.39 -2.64 -9.97
CA TYR A 276 6.53 -3.30 -10.59
C TYR A 276 7.21 -4.23 -9.57
N GLY A 277 7.39 -5.50 -9.93
CA GLY A 277 7.83 -6.57 -9.03
C GLY A 277 9.20 -6.34 -8.38
N PHE A 278 10.11 -5.67 -9.08
CA PHE A 278 11.48 -5.41 -8.58
C PHE A 278 11.65 -3.99 -8.05
N ASP A 279 10.78 -3.60 -7.12
CA ASP A 279 10.70 -2.23 -6.60
C ASP A 279 11.97 -1.77 -5.88
N GLN A 280 12.61 -2.65 -5.12
CA GLN A 280 13.85 -2.41 -4.37
C GLN A 280 15.00 -1.80 -5.18
N TYR A 281 15.07 -2.02 -6.50
CA TYR A 281 16.12 -1.41 -7.34
C TYR A 281 15.84 0.06 -7.65
N PHE A 282 14.61 0.53 -7.45
CA PHE A 282 14.16 1.85 -7.86
C PHE A 282 13.86 2.78 -6.69
N ASP A 283 14.22 2.42 -5.46
CA ASP A 283 14.02 3.22 -4.24
C ASP A 283 14.57 4.65 -4.34
N GLU A 284 15.66 4.84 -5.09
CA GLU A 284 16.33 6.14 -5.27
C GLU A 284 15.83 6.90 -6.52
N THR A 285 14.86 6.36 -7.25
CA THR A 285 14.33 6.96 -8.48
C THR A 285 13.49 8.20 -8.16
N SER A 286 13.88 9.35 -8.73
CA SER A 286 13.17 10.61 -8.54
C SER A 286 12.13 10.87 -9.64
N ALA A 287 11.20 11.80 -9.39
CA ALA A 287 10.27 12.27 -10.42
C ALA A 287 11.02 12.85 -11.65
N ASN A 288 12.19 13.47 -11.44
CA ASN A 288 13.01 14.00 -12.53
C ASN A 288 13.60 12.90 -13.42
N ASP A 289 13.96 11.76 -12.83
CA ASP A 289 14.51 10.61 -13.57
C ASP A 289 13.42 9.96 -14.43
N VAL A 290 12.20 9.84 -13.90
CA VAL A 290 11.04 9.37 -14.67
C VAL A 290 10.64 10.35 -15.75
N GLN A 291 10.60 11.65 -15.47
CA GLN A 291 10.34 12.67 -16.48
C GLN A 291 11.37 12.62 -17.60
N TRP A 292 12.66 12.47 -17.29
CA TRP A 292 13.73 12.32 -18.28
C TRP A 292 13.46 11.13 -19.22
N ALA A 293 13.28 9.93 -18.67
CA ALA A 293 13.02 8.72 -19.47
C ALA A 293 11.70 8.83 -20.26
N THR A 294 10.67 9.43 -19.66
CA THR A 294 9.37 9.64 -20.32
C THR A 294 9.48 10.63 -21.48
N ARG A 295 10.33 11.66 -21.40
CA ARG A 295 10.58 12.58 -22.55
C ARG A 295 11.15 11.83 -23.74
N ILE A 296 12.04 10.86 -23.51
CA ILE A 296 12.63 10.04 -24.58
C ILE A 296 11.52 9.22 -25.27
N ILE A 297 10.69 8.53 -24.48
CA ILE A 297 9.57 7.72 -25.00
C ILE A 297 8.52 8.58 -25.72
N ALA A 298 8.18 9.75 -25.17
CA ALA A 298 7.20 10.65 -25.77
C ALA A 298 7.64 11.20 -27.15
N ASN A 299 8.95 11.25 -27.39
CA ASN A 299 9.56 11.66 -28.67
C ASN A 299 9.74 10.50 -29.68
N LEU A 300 9.23 9.30 -29.38
CA LEU A 300 9.16 8.22 -30.35
C LEU A 300 8.07 8.51 -31.39
N THR A 301 8.42 8.31 -32.66
CA THR A 301 7.52 8.51 -33.81
C THR A 301 6.57 7.33 -33.97
N ASP A 302 5.49 7.48 -34.75
CA ASP A 302 4.60 6.34 -35.04
C ASP A 302 5.36 5.17 -35.70
N ALA A 303 6.35 5.46 -36.55
CA ALA A 303 7.23 4.45 -37.16
C ALA A 303 8.12 3.76 -36.12
N ASP A 304 8.64 4.50 -35.13
CA ASP A 304 9.39 3.88 -34.02
C ASP A 304 8.50 2.90 -33.25
N TRP A 305 7.23 3.27 -32.98
CA TRP A 305 6.27 2.38 -32.31
C TRP A 305 5.92 1.15 -33.14
N ASP A 306 5.79 1.29 -34.47
CA ASP A 306 5.56 0.16 -35.38
C ASP A 306 6.75 -0.79 -35.38
N GLU A 307 7.99 -0.29 -35.42
CA GLU A 307 9.19 -1.11 -35.31
C GLU A 307 9.28 -1.84 -33.96
N ILE A 308 8.96 -1.16 -32.85
CA ILE A 308 8.96 -1.76 -31.50
C ILE A 308 7.97 -2.93 -31.42
N VAL A 309 6.74 -2.73 -31.91
CA VAL A 309 5.70 -3.75 -31.87
C VAL A 309 5.98 -4.87 -32.87
N ALA A 310 6.56 -4.58 -34.03
CA ALA A 310 7.01 -5.62 -34.95
C ALA A 310 8.09 -6.51 -34.32
N ALA A 311 9.10 -5.90 -33.68
CA ALA A 311 10.22 -6.60 -33.04
C ALA A 311 9.81 -7.46 -31.84
N SER A 312 8.65 -7.19 -31.23
CA SER A 312 8.12 -7.97 -30.12
C SER A 312 7.55 -9.34 -30.51
N GLU A 313 7.36 -9.58 -31.82
CA GLU A 313 6.88 -10.83 -32.40
C GLU A 313 5.54 -11.35 -31.82
N TYR A 314 4.70 -10.46 -31.28
CA TYR A 314 3.32 -10.82 -30.95
C TYR A 314 2.55 -11.27 -32.22
N PRO A 315 1.52 -12.14 -32.08
CA PRO A 315 0.65 -12.54 -33.18
C PRO A 315 0.10 -11.34 -33.97
N LEU A 316 0.03 -11.46 -35.30
CA LEU A 316 -0.32 -10.33 -36.18
C LEU A 316 -1.66 -9.66 -35.78
N GLY A 317 -2.70 -10.43 -35.48
CA GLY A 317 -4.00 -9.88 -35.06
C GLY A 317 -3.99 -9.14 -33.72
N THR A 318 -3.00 -9.38 -32.84
CA THR A 318 -2.90 -8.72 -31.53
C THR A 318 -1.98 -7.51 -31.55
N ARG A 319 -1.16 -7.30 -32.59
CA ARG A 319 -0.16 -6.21 -32.64
C ARG A 319 -0.78 -4.82 -32.47
N GLN A 320 -1.94 -4.55 -33.07
CA GLN A 320 -2.62 -3.27 -32.86
C GLN A 320 -3.03 -3.06 -31.40
N LEU A 321 -3.56 -4.09 -30.73
CA LEU A 321 -3.88 -4.03 -29.31
C LEU A 321 -2.63 -3.76 -28.47
N VAL A 322 -1.52 -4.45 -28.78
CA VAL A 322 -0.22 -4.24 -28.11
C VAL A 322 0.26 -2.81 -28.28
N LYS A 323 0.24 -2.29 -29.52
CA LYS A 323 0.58 -0.89 -29.84
C LYS A 323 -0.28 0.09 -29.03
N ALA A 324 -1.60 -0.11 -29.01
CA ALA A 324 -2.52 0.74 -28.29
C ALA A 324 -2.27 0.73 -26.78
N ILE A 325 -2.00 -0.43 -26.18
CA ILE A 325 -1.73 -0.56 -24.75
C ILE A 325 -0.39 0.10 -24.38
N VAL A 326 0.70 -0.22 -25.09
CA VAL A 326 2.05 0.28 -24.76
C VAL A 326 2.10 1.80 -24.89
N MET A 327 1.50 2.36 -25.94
CA MET A 327 1.41 3.81 -26.14
C MET A 327 0.49 4.48 -25.11
N SER A 328 -0.61 3.83 -24.71
CA SER A 328 -1.49 4.37 -23.65
C SER A 328 -0.77 4.43 -22.31
N ARG A 329 0.05 3.42 -21.97
CA ARG A 329 0.85 3.43 -20.74
C ARG A 329 1.92 4.51 -20.78
N ALA A 330 2.63 4.65 -21.91
CA ALA A 330 3.58 5.75 -22.11
C ALA A 330 2.91 7.13 -21.96
N LYS A 331 1.72 7.31 -22.54
CA LYS A 331 0.93 8.53 -22.35
C LYS A 331 0.49 8.72 -20.90
N ASN A 332 0.17 7.65 -20.17
CA ASN A 332 -0.16 7.74 -18.74
C ASN A 332 1.02 8.24 -17.89
N PHE A 333 2.26 7.89 -18.23
CA PHE A 333 3.47 8.53 -17.64
C PHE A 333 3.52 10.03 -17.94
N VAL A 334 3.25 10.43 -19.18
CA VAL A 334 3.19 11.86 -19.56
C VAL A 334 2.09 12.60 -18.77
N ASP A 335 0.88 12.04 -18.70
CA ASP A 335 -0.25 12.67 -18.02
C ASP A 335 -0.01 12.81 -16.50
N THR A 336 0.77 11.89 -15.91
CA THR A 336 1.04 11.84 -14.48
C THR A 336 2.19 12.75 -14.07
N PHE A 337 3.32 12.68 -14.78
CA PHE A 337 4.55 13.37 -14.39
C PHE A 337 4.69 14.77 -15.00
N PHE A 338 3.84 15.16 -15.96
CA PHE A 338 3.95 16.45 -16.65
C PHE A 338 2.72 17.34 -16.43
N ASN A 339 3.01 18.64 -16.32
CA ASN A 339 2.00 19.67 -16.20
C ASN A 339 1.20 19.82 -17.49
N LYS A 340 -0.04 20.33 -17.40
CA LYS A 340 -0.96 20.44 -18.56
C LYS A 340 -0.34 21.10 -19.80
N ARG A 341 0.54 22.09 -19.62
CA ARG A 341 1.23 22.79 -20.72
C ARG A 341 2.28 21.93 -21.42
N GLU A 342 2.86 20.96 -20.72
CA GLU A 342 3.92 20.09 -21.21
C GLU A 342 3.39 18.75 -21.74
N ARG A 343 2.12 18.40 -21.48
CA ARG A 343 1.54 17.12 -21.94
C ARG A 343 1.50 16.98 -23.47
N GLY A 344 1.63 18.09 -24.20
CA GLY A 344 1.78 18.10 -25.66
C GLY A 344 3.11 17.53 -26.17
N ILE A 345 4.01 17.03 -25.30
CA ILE A 345 5.21 16.30 -25.74
C ILE A 345 4.89 14.94 -26.38
N PHE A 346 3.73 14.34 -26.06
CA PHE A 346 3.33 13.06 -26.63
C PHE A 346 2.52 13.29 -27.90
N ASN A 347 3.16 13.15 -29.06
CA ASN A 347 2.56 13.48 -30.36
C ASN A 347 2.10 12.26 -31.17
N ALA A 348 2.52 11.05 -30.78
CA ALA A 348 2.19 9.82 -31.49
C ALA A 348 0.69 9.47 -31.37
N SER A 349 0.10 8.97 -32.47
CA SER A 349 -1.32 8.68 -32.52
C SER A 349 -1.62 7.30 -31.94
N ILE A 350 -2.31 7.26 -30.81
CA ILE A 350 -2.65 5.98 -30.15
C ILE A 350 -3.76 5.29 -30.96
N PRO A 351 -3.54 4.05 -31.45
CA PRO A 351 -4.58 3.31 -32.15
C PRO A 351 -5.80 3.03 -31.26
N ALA A 352 -6.95 2.79 -31.88
CA ALA A 352 -8.16 2.43 -31.15
C ALA A 352 -7.98 1.09 -30.43
N LEU A 353 -8.24 1.08 -29.12
CA LEU A 353 -8.27 -0.15 -28.31
C LEU A 353 -9.41 -1.08 -28.72
N LYS A 354 -10.55 -0.53 -29.14
CA LYS A 354 -11.73 -1.31 -29.55
C LYS A 354 -11.68 -1.57 -31.05
N TYR A 355 -11.31 -2.79 -31.43
CA TYR A 355 -11.35 -3.27 -32.81
C TYR A 355 -11.59 -4.80 -32.84
N ASP A 356 -11.90 -5.30 -34.03
CA ASP A 356 -11.98 -6.73 -34.33
C ASP A 356 -10.83 -7.08 -35.28
N SER A 357 -10.04 -8.11 -34.97
CA SER A 357 -8.93 -8.54 -35.83
C SER A 357 -9.42 -9.43 -36.98
N ALA A 358 -8.71 -9.39 -38.11
CA ALA A 358 -9.07 -10.19 -39.29
C ALA A 358 -8.99 -11.71 -39.05
N ASP A 359 -8.09 -12.15 -38.17
CA ASP A 359 -7.95 -13.55 -37.73
C ASP A 359 -8.96 -13.95 -36.65
N GLY A 360 -9.79 -13.01 -36.16
CA GLY A 360 -10.84 -13.26 -35.17
C GLY A 360 -10.34 -13.47 -33.74
N TYR A 361 -9.03 -13.40 -33.47
CA TYR A 361 -8.46 -13.54 -32.14
C TYR A 361 -8.79 -12.38 -31.21
N VAL A 362 -9.00 -11.17 -31.74
CA VAL A 362 -9.42 -9.99 -30.99
C VAL A 362 -10.84 -9.62 -31.40
N LYS A 363 -11.74 -9.48 -30.41
CA LYS A 363 -13.10 -8.94 -30.60
C LYS A 363 -13.36 -7.83 -29.59
N LYS A 364 -13.81 -6.68 -30.07
CA LYS A 364 -14.09 -5.46 -29.29
C LYS A 364 -12.91 -5.05 -28.40
N GLY A 365 -11.68 -5.27 -28.85
CA GLY A 365 -10.46 -4.94 -28.10
C GLY A 365 -10.07 -5.92 -26.99
N LYS A 366 -10.66 -7.11 -26.96
CA LYS A 366 -10.24 -8.20 -26.06
C LYS A 366 -9.81 -9.40 -26.88
N VAL A 367 -8.75 -10.07 -26.43
CA VAL A 367 -8.39 -11.38 -26.98
C VAL A 367 -9.47 -12.38 -26.53
N VAL A 368 -10.03 -13.17 -27.43
CA VAL A 368 -11.15 -14.10 -27.15
C VAL A 368 -10.75 -15.56 -27.11
N VAL A 369 -9.48 -15.86 -27.37
CA VAL A 369 -8.89 -17.20 -27.28
C VAL A 369 -7.81 -17.22 -26.21
N GLU A 370 -7.75 -18.28 -25.41
CA GLU A 370 -6.75 -18.40 -24.35
C GLU A 370 -5.34 -18.55 -24.92
N THR A 371 -5.17 -19.45 -25.89
CA THR A 371 -3.91 -19.70 -26.61
C THR A 371 -4.05 -19.41 -28.10
N ILE A 372 -2.95 -18.98 -28.74
CA ILE A 372 -2.88 -18.74 -30.18
C ILE A 372 -1.90 -19.77 -30.79
N PRO A 373 -2.27 -20.49 -31.86
CA PRO A 373 -1.39 -21.49 -32.47
C PRO A 373 0.00 -20.96 -32.82
N GLY A 374 1.04 -21.72 -32.44
CA GLY A 374 2.44 -21.34 -32.64
C GLY A 374 3.05 -20.50 -31.50
N PHE A 375 2.25 -20.13 -30.49
CA PHE A 375 2.69 -19.38 -29.32
C PHE A 375 2.37 -20.14 -28.03
N PRO A 376 3.36 -20.45 -27.19
CA PRO A 376 3.14 -21.14 -25.90
C PRO A 376 2.47 -20.26 -24.82
N GLN A 377 2.39 -18.94 -25.04
CA GLN A 377 1.84 -17.98 -24.09
C GLN A 377 0.30 -17.91 -24.15
N ARG A 378 -0.32 -17.69 -22.99
CA ARG A 378 -1.78 -17.52 -22.87
C ARG A 378 -2.22 -16.06 -22.94
N PHE A 379 -2.63 -15.60 -24.12
CA PHE A 379 -3.00 -14.21 -24.34
C PHE A 379 -4.30 -13.76 -23.63
N SER A 380 -5.22 -14.68 -23.27
CA SER A 380 -6.50 -14.36 -22.62
C SER A 380 -6.74 -15.06 -21.26
N ASN A 381 -5.71 -15.27 -20.45
CA ASN A 381 -5.88 -15.86 -19.13
C ASN A 381 -6.35 -14.84 -18.07
N GLY A 382 -7.60 -14.96 -17.60
CA GLY A 382 -8.18 -14.18 -16.51
C GLY A 382 -8.61 -12.74 -16.87
N ASP A 383 -9.66 -12.24 -16.24
CA ASP A 383 -10.02 -10.81 -16.29
C ASP A 383 -9.19 -10.02 -15.26
N ARG A 384 -8.92 -8.74 -15.56
CA ARG A 384 -8.28 -7.80 -14.64
C ARG A 384 -9.04 -7.75 -13.31
N GLN A 385 -8.34 -7.93 -12.19
CA GLN A 385 -8.80 -7.50 -10.88
C GLN A 385 -8.14 -6.15 -10.58
N SER A 386 -8.87 -5.06 -10.83
CA SER A 386 -8.45 -3.72 -10.43
C SER A 386 -8.81 -3.51 -8.95
N PRO A 387 -8.03 -2.76 -8.16
CA PRO A 387 -8.50 -2.31 -6.83
C PRO A 387 -9.82 -1.53 -6.94
N PHE A 388 -10.03 -0.81 -8.05
CA PHE A 388 -11.28 -0.17 -8.43
C PHE A 388 -11.72 -0.55 -9.86
N GLU A 389 -12.84 -1.24 -9.99
CA GLU A 389 -13.53 -1.67 -11.21
C GLU A 389 -14.85 -0.91 -11.43
N SER A 390 -15.39 -0.99 -12.64
CA SER A 390 -16.76 -0.54 -12.93
C SER A 390 -17.77 -1.28 -12.04
N GLY A 391 -18.46 -0.56 -11.15
CA GLY A 391 -19.39 -1.13 -10.17
C GLY A 391 -18.91 -1.05 -8.72
N ASP A 392 -17.63 -0.74 -8.47
CA ASP A 392 -17.09 -0.63 -7.10
C ASP A 392 -17.64 0.55 -6.31
N PHE A 393 -18.11 1.61 -6.99
CA PHE A 393 -18.85 2.68 -6.35
C PHE A 393 -20.13 2.17 -5.66
N ALA A 394 -20.90 1.31 -6.35
CA ALA A 394 -22.10 0.72 -5.78
C ALA A 394 -21.78 -0.23 -4.60
N ARG A 395 -20.67 -0.96 -4.69
CA ARG A 395 -20.18 -1.83 -3.61
C ARG A 395 -19.73 -1.02 -2.39
N TYR A 396 -18.98 0.06 -2.59
CA TYR A 396 -18.60 1.02 -1.56
C TYR A 396 -19.82 1.64 -0.88
N MET A 397 -20.80 2.10 -1.67
CA MET A 397 -22.05 2.67 -1.14
C MET A 397 -22.89 1.64 -0.39
N LYS A 398 -22.90 0.37 -0.82
CA LYS A 398 -23.56 -0.73 -0.09
C LYS A 398 -22.93 -0.95 1.29
N VAL A 399 -21.59 -0.97 1.36
CA VAL A 399 -20.88 -1.13 2.63
C VAL A 399 -21.18 0.04 3.57
N LYS A 400 -21.16 1.28 3.06
CA LYS A 400 -21.56 2.46 3.84
C LYS A 400 -23.00 2.40 4.33
N GLY A 401 -23.95 2.04 3.45
CA GLY A 401 -25.36 1.92 3.82
C GLY A 401 -25.60 0.89 4.94
N LEU A 402 -24.88 -0.24 4.89
CA LEU A 402 -24.94 -1.26 5.94
C LEU A 402 -24.31 -0.78 7.26
N SER A 403 -23.17 -0.07 7.21
CA SER A 403 -22.57 0.53 8.41
C SER A 403 -23.51 1.50 9.10
N SER A 404 -24.20 2.35 8.34
CA SER A 404 -25.15 3.29 8.92
C SER A 404 -26.38 2.58 9.51
N ALA A 405 -26.84 1.47 8.92
CA ALA A 405 -27.91 0.66 9.50
C ALA A 405 -27.51 0.02 10.84
N VAL A 406 -26.26 -0.45 10.97
CA VAL A 406 -25.70 -0.90 12.25
C VAL A 406 -25.63 0.25 13.25
N GLY A 407 -25.17 1.43 12.83
CA GLY A 407 -25.16 2.64 13.66
C GLY A 407 -26.53 3.01 14.23
N VAL A 408 -27.60 2.87 13.44
CA VAL A 408 -28.98 3.09 13.90
C VAL A 408 -29.41 2.06 14.94
N ALA A 409 -29.11 0.78 14.73
CA ALA A 409 -29.43 -0.29 15.69
C ALA A 409 -28.68 -0.11 17.02
N VAL A 410 -27.42 0.32 16.95
CA VAL A 410 -26.59 0.63 18.12
C VAL A 410 -27.11 1.87 18.85
N ALA A 411 -27.50 2.92 18.13
CA ALA A 411 -28.10 4.12 18.73
C ALA A 411 -29.42 3.81 19.49
N GLU A 412 -30.22 2.85 19.02
CA GLU A 412 -31.41 2.38 19.76
C GLU A 412 -31.05 1.63 21.05
N LEU A 413 -29.99 0.81 21.03
CA LEU A 413 -29.47 0.18 22.25
C LEU A 413 -28.92 1.23 23.23
N GLU A 414 -28.23 2.25 22.74
CA GLU A 414 -27.72 3.35 23.58
C GLU A 414 -28.85 4.14 24.25
N LYS A 415 -29.97 4.39 23.56
CA LYS A 415 -31.15 5.05 24.16
C LYS A 415 -31.75 4.25 25.33
N LEU A 416 -31.80 2.92 25.21
CA LEU A 416 -32.27 2.04 26.28
C LEU A 416 -31.36 2.06 27.52
N VAL A 417 -30.06 2.33 27.32
CA VAL A 417 -29.07 2.44 28.41
C VAL A 417 -29.03 3.86 29.01
N HIS A 418 -29.12 4.92 28.18
CA HIS A 418 -29.06 6.32 28.60
C HIS A 418 -30.34 6.82 29.29
N SER A 419 -31.52 6.30 28.93
CA SER A 419 -32.82 6.73 29.51
C SER A 419 -32.97 6.55 31.04
N LYS A 420 -31.96 5.99 31.73
CA LYS A 420 -31.99 5.71 33.16
C LYS A 420 -31.16 6.66 34.04
N PHE A 421 -30.39 7.63 33.49
CA PHE A 421 -29.38 8.37 34.29
C PHE A 421 -29.23 9.89 34.02
N ASP A 422 -30.23 10.58 33.46
CA ASP A 422 -30.20 12.05 33.39
C ASP A 422 -30.64 12.68 34.72
N ILE A 423 -29.74 13.40 35.40
CA ILE A 423 -30.01 14.09 36.66
C ILE A 423 -30.05 15.59 36.40
N SER A 424 -31.27 16.17 36.41
CA SER A 424 -31.47 17.60 36.34
C SER A 424 -31.02 18.27 37.65
N LEU A 425 -29.94 19.04 37.60
CA LEU A 425 -29.38 19.74 38.77
C LEU A 425 -30.06 21.09 39.04
N GLY A 426 -30.72 21.68 38.03
CA GLY A 426 -31.54 22.88 38.20
C GLY A 426 -31.90 23.58 36.89
N GLN A 427 -33.16 24.04 36.79
CA GLN A 427 -33.66 24.82 35.66
C GLN A 427 -34.30 26.11 36.18
N LYS A 428 -33.80 27.27 35.75
CA LYS A 428 -34.39 28.57 36.11
C LYS A 428 -34.72 29.34 34.84
N VAL A 429 -36.00 29.29 34.47
CA VAL A 429 -36.55 30.06 33.35
C VAL A 429 -36.75 31.49 33.83
N ARG A 430 -36.03 32.45 33.24
CA ARG A 430 -36.12 33.90 33.54
C ARG A 430 -37.21 34.60 32.73
N GLY A 431 -37.67 34.00 31.63
CA GLY A 431 -38.72 34.55 30.80
C GLY A 431 -39.01 33.65 29.59
N ILE A 432 -39.91 34.10 28.73
CA ILE A 432 -40.27 33.42 27.49
C ILE A 432 -40.15 34.46 26.37
N GLU A 433 -39.36 34.15 25.35
CA GLU A 433 -39.38 34.88 24.09
C GLU A 433 -40.50 34.27 23.23
N VAL A 434 -41.51 35.09 22.89
CA VAL A 434 -42.58 34.68 21.97
C VAL A 434 -42.24 35.22 20.60
N GLY A 435 -41.81 34.34 19.70
CA GLY A 435 -41.53 34.66 18.30
C GLY A 435 -42.49 33.94 17.35
N PRO A 436 -42.34 34.15 16.02
CA PRO A 436 -43.16 33.49 15.00
C PRO A 436 -43.14 31.95 15.04
N GLN A 437 -42.20 31.35 15.77
CA GLN A 437 -42.02 29.89 15.90
C GLN A 437 -42.45 29.32 17.27
N GLY A 438 -43.14 30.10 18.10
CA GLY A 438 -43.62 29.68 19.41
C GLY A 438 -42.79 30.20 20.59
N VAL A 439 -43.01 29.58 21.74
CA VAL A 439 -42.53 29.99 23.06
C VAL A 439 -41.13 29.41 23.31
N ARG A 440 -40.08 30.26 23.30
CA ARG A 440 -38.71 29.86 23.65
C ARG A 440 -38.39 30.30 25.08
N PRO A 441 -38.06 29.38 26.01
CA PRO A 441 -37.69 29.77 27.37
C PRO A 441 -36.31 30.45 27.38
N ILE A 442 -36.26 31.69 27.89
CA ILE A 442 -35.04 32.43 28.22
C ILE A 442 -34.63 31.99 29.63
N GLY A 443 -33.39 31.54 29.80
CA GLY A 443 -32.94 31.03 31.10
C GLY A 443 -31.66 30.24 31.02
N HIS A 444 -31.25 29.71 32.17
CA HIS A 444 -30.13 28.79 32.27
C HIS A 444 -30.62 27.40 32.67
N PHE A 445 -30.09 26.40 31.98
CA PHE A 445 -30.27 24.99 32.27
C PHE A 445 -28.94 24.42 32.75
N SER A 446 -28.95 23.70 33.87
CA SER A 446 -27.79 23.01 34.40
C SER A 446 -28.13 21.55 34.61
N GLY A 447 -27.41 20.65 33.94
CA GLY A 447 -27.65 19.22 33.97
C GLY A 447 -26.37 18.43 34.18
N MET A 448 -26.48 17.28 34.83
CA MET A 448 -25.42 16.28 34.85
C MET A 448 -25.85 15.09 33.99
N ASN A 449 -24.95 14.69 33.10
CA ASN A 449 -25.16 13.57 32.19
C ASN A 449 -24.19 12.46 32.56
N LEU A 450 -24.73 11.28 32.87
CA LEU A 450 -23.99 10.04 33.01
C LEU A 450 -24.35 9.15 31.81
N GLY A 451 -23.37 8.75 31.02
CA GLY A 451 -23.61 8.00 29.79
C GLY A 451 -22.68 6.81 29.65
N LEU A 452 -23.23 5.65 29.31
CA LEU A 452 -22.47 4.49 28.80
C LEU A 452 -22.76 4.37 27.31
N GLY A 453 -21.72 4.43 26.49
CA GLY A 453 -21.82 4.32 25.04
C GLY A 453 -21.20 3.03 24.52
N LEU A 454 -21.78 2.51 23.45
CA LEU A 454 -21.21 1.42 22.65
C LEU A 454 -21.32 1.86 21.19
N SER A 455 -20.24 1.84 20.44
CA SER A 455 -20.28 2.12 19.01
C SER A 455 -19.64 0.98 18.22
N SER A 456 -20.17 0.72 17.02
CA SER A 456 -19.55 -0.19 16.07
C SER A 456 -19.67 0.38 14.67
N SER A 457 -18.59 0.28 13.89
CA SER A 457 -18.58 0.72 12.51
C SER A 457 -17.65 -0.15 11.66
N ARG A 458 -17.99 -0.28 10.37
CA ARG A 458 -17.10 -0.81 9.34
C ARG A 458 -16.92 0.23 8.25
N THR A 459 -15.69 0.46 7.85
CA THR A 459 -15.36 1.45 6.84
C THR A 459 -14.38 0.83 5.85
N ILE A 460 -14.56 1.11 4.56
CA ILE A 460 -13.51 0.87 3.57
C ILE A 460 -12.73 2.17 3.44
N THR A 461 -11.45 2.12 3.75
CA THR A 461 -10.51 3.23 3.56
C THR A 461 -9.54 2.90 2.45
N THR A 462 -9.22 3.90 1.63
CA THR A 462 -8.12 3.86 0.67
C THR A 462 -6.98 4.67 1.26
N GLY A 463 -5.81 4.07 1.45
CA GLY A 463 -4.78 4.79 2.20
C GLY A 463 -3.87 3.91 3.02
N THR A 464 -2.82 4.51 3.57
CA THR A 464 -2.17 3.95 4.75
C THR A 464 -3.02 4.33 5.95
N PHE A 465 -3.55 3.33 6.67
CA PHE A 465 -4.39 3.57 7.84
C PHE A 465 -3.86 2.73 9.02
N TYR A 466 -3.63 3.39 10.15
CA TYR A 466 -3.08 2.79 11.38
C TYR A 466 -1.90 1.82 11.18
N GLY A 467 -1.01 2.10 10.22
CA GLY A 467 0.19 1.29 9.96
C GLY A 467 0.05 0.17 8.92
N SER A 468 -1.16 -0.08 8.39
CA SER A 468 -1.31 -0.94 7.20
C SER A 468 -1.03 -0.16 5.92
N THR A 469 -0.30 -0.74 4.97
CA THR A 469 0.13 -0.09 3.70
C THR A 469 -0.69 -0.47 2.48
N ALA A 470 -1.67 -1.36 2.64
CA ALA A 470 -2.46 -1.87 1.53
C ALA A 470 -3.25 -0.75 0.83
N PRO A 471 -3.44 -0.83 -0.50
CA PRO A 471 -4.18 0.17 -1.27
C PRO A 471 -5.62 0.37 -0.77
N ILE A 472 -6.28 -0.73 -0.40
CA ILE A 472 -7.64 -0.77 0.12
C ILE A 472 -7.62 -1.54 1.43
N GLN A 473 -8.32 -1.02 2.43
CA GLN A 473 -8.36 -1.59 3.76
C GLN A 473 -9.80 -1.60 4.28
N LEU A 474 -10.17 -2.70 4.93
CA LEU A 474 -11.40 -2.81 5.69
C LEU A 474 -11.07 -2.51 7.15
N VAL A 475 -11.70 -1.47 7.69
CA VAL A 475 -11.51 -1.03 9.07
C VAL A 475 -12.77 -1.34 9.83
N ASP A 476 -12.66 -2.25 10.79
CA ASP A 476 -13.70 -2.53 11.76
C ASP A 476 -13.34 -1.83 13.07
N ASN A 477 -14.27 -1.08 13.64
CA ASN A 477 -14.08 -0.40 14.91
C ASN A 477 -15.23 -0.75 15.85
N VAL A 478 -14.89 -1.04 17.10
CA VAL A 478 -15.83 -1.22 18.21
C VAL A 478 -15.31 -0.39 19.38
N ALA A 479 -16.12 0.56 19.87
CA ALA A 479 -15.75 1.39 21.00
C ALA A 479 -16.72 1.20 22.15
N VAL A 480 -16.18 1.20 23.38
CA VAL A 480 -16.96 1.29 24.61
C VAL A 480 -16.57 2.58 25.31
N SER A 481 -17.55 3.38 25.72
CA SER A 481 -17.32 4.63 26.42
C SER A 481 -18.13 4.73 27.70
N ALA A 482 -17.56 5.41 28.69
CA ALA A 482 -18.23 5.84 29.89
C ALA A 482 -17.97 7.34 30.05
N SER A 483 -19.01 8.13 30.25
CA SER A 483 -18.93 9.59 30.31
C SER A 483 -19.67 10.13 31.51
N VAL A 484 -19.08 11.16 32.11
CA VAL A 484 -19.70 11.98 33.15
C VAL A 484 -19.48 13.43 32.76
N GLY A 485 -20.54 14.21 32.62
CA GLY A 485 -20.41 15.61 32.28
C GLY A 485 -21.41 16.49 32.99
N ILE A 486 -21.01 17.73 33.22
CA ILE A 486 -21.88 18.81 33.67
C ILE A 486 -22.01 19.78 32.49
N MET A 487 -23.25 20.09 32.12
CA MET A 487 -23.56 21.07 31.09
C MET A 487 -24.35 22.22 31.68
N HIS A 488 -23.99 23.43 31.27
CA HIS A 488 -24.69 24.68 31.54
C HIS A 488 -25.00 25.34 30.20
N VAL A 489 -26.29 25.45 29.89
CA VAL A 489 -26.79 26.12 28.69
C VAL A 489 -27.39 27.45 29.11
N ILE A 490 -26.91 28.55 28.54
CA ILE A 490 -27.44 29.90 28.78
C ILE A 490 -28.09 30.38 27.48
N ASN A 491 -29.42 30.52 27.50
CA ASN A 491 -30.19 31.03 26.38
C ASN A 491 -30.60 32.48 26.65
N GLU A 492 -30.16 33.41 25.79
CA GLU A 492 -30.42 34.85 25.89
C GLU A 492 -31.35 35.35 24.77
N VAL A 493 -31.89 36.57 24.95
CA VAL A 493 -32.81 37.24 24.01
C VAL A 493 -32.13 37.45 22.64
N GLY A 494 -32.82 37.19 21.53
CA GLY A 494 -32.26 37.40 20.18
C GLY A 494 -31.52 36.19 19.58
N GLY A 495 -31.82 34.98 20.04
CA GLY A 495 -31.28 33.74 19.44
C GLY A 495 -29.90 33.28 19.94
N TYR A 496 -29.23 34.08 20.77
CA TYR A 496 -27.89 33.75 21.30
C TYR A 496 -27.95 32.62 22.35
N GLY A 497 -27.16 31.57 22.12
CA GLY A 497 -26.98 30.46 23.06
C GLY A 497 -25.50 30.27 23.39
N ILE A 498 -25.16 30.29 24.68
CA ILE A 498 -23.83 29.97 25.18
C ILE A 498 -23.89 28.59 25.85
N ASN A 499 -23.08 27.66 25.36
CA ASN A 499 -22.92 26.34 25.96
C ASN A 499 -21.58 26.29 26.71
N LEU A 500 -21.67 26.09 28.02
CA LEU A 500 -20.54 25.89 28.92
C LEU A 500 -20.63 24.47 29.48
N GLY A 501 -19.62 23.65 29.28
CA GLY A 501 -19.67 22.28 29.78
C GLY A 501 -18.30 21.68 30.01
N GLY A 502 -18.20 20.89 31.07
CA GLY A 502 -17.06 20.03 31.35
C GLY A 502 -17.52 18.58 31.26
N ASN A 503 -16.96 17.81 30.34
CA ASN A 503 -17.24 16.38 30.25
C ASN A 503 -15.94 15.58 30.37
N VAL A 504 -15.98 14.53 31.20
CA VAL A 504 -14.95 13.51 31.30
C VAL A 504 -15.50 12.23 30.66
N VAL A 505 -14.97 11.86 29.49
CA VAL A 505 -15.25 10.60 28.80
C VAL A 505 -14.03 9.69 28.92
N TYR A 506 -14.19 8.49 29.44
CA TYR A 506 -13.25 7.40 29.18
C TYR A 506 -13.76 6.58 27.98
N THR A 507 -12.92 6.39 26.96
CA THR A 507 -13.25 5.56 25.79
C THR A 507 -12.14 4.54 25.56
N ARG A 508 -12.55 3.30 25.32
CA ARG A 508 -11.70 2.21 24.87
C ARG A 508 -12.13 1.75 23.48
N ASP A 509 -11.27 1.99 22.50
CA ASP A 509 -11.50 1.71 21.09
C ASP A 509 -10.73 0.44 20.67
N PHE A 510 -11.43 -0.55 20.12
CA PHE A 510 -10.86 -1.73 19.45
C PHE A 510 -11.00 -1.56 17.94
N THR A 511 -9.87 -1.42 17.24
CA THR A 511 -9.86 -1.25 15.78
C THR A 511 -9.11 -2.41 15.13
N HIS A 512 -9.73 -3.04 14.14
CA HIS A 512 -9.16 -4.10 13.33
C HIS A 512 -9.06 -3.62 11.89
N VAL A 513 -7.84 -3.61 11.35
CA VAL A 513 -7.55 -3.17 9.99
C VAL A 513 -7.10 -4.36 9.18
N ARG A 514 -7.87 -4.68 8.14
CA ARG A 514 -7.62 -5.77 7.21
C ARG A 514 -7.20 -5.26 5.83
N PRO A 515 -6.02 -5.65 5.32
CA PRO A 515 -5.65 -5.33 3.94
C PRO A 515 -6.53 -6.14 2.98
N LEU A 516 -7.06 -5.46 1.96
CA LEU A 516 -7.84 -6.08 0.90
C LEU A 516 -7.09 -5.98 -0.43
N THR A 517 -7.23 -7.03 -1.24
CA THR A 517 -6.70 -7.05 -2.62
C THR A 517 -7.60 -6.26 -3.58
N SER A 518 -8.91 -6.21 -3.30
CA SER A 518 -9.90 -5.47 -4.08
C SER A 518 -11.14 -5.12 -3.26
N ILE A 519 -11.96 -4.18 -3.74
CA ILE A 519 -13.28 -3.89 -3.12
C ILE A 519 -14.22 -5.11 -3.24
N LYS A 520 -14.04 -5.97 -4.24
CA LYS A 520 -14.85 -7.19 -4.39
C LYS A 520 -14.67 -8.14 -3.20
N GLU A 521 -13.46 -8.27 -2.67
CA GLU A 521 -13.15 -9.05 -1.47
C GLU A 521 -13.91 -8.53 -0.23
N SER A 522 -14.22 -7.23 -0.15
CA SER A 522 -14.97 -6.67 0.97
C SER A 522 -16.42 -7.20 1.08
N ASN A 523 -17.04 -7.57 -0.05
CA ASN A 523 -18.41 -8.09 -0.08
C ASN A 523 -18.49 -9.58 0.21
N THR A 524 -17.39 -10.31 0.06
CA THR A 524 -17.31 -11.74 0.40
C THR A 524 -17.10 -11.96 1.90
N VAL A 525 -16.69 -10.92 2.65
CA VAL A 525 -16.62 -10.96 4.11
C VAL A 525 -18.02 -10.72 4.69
N PRO A 526 -18.67 -11.73 5.28
CA PRO A 526 -20.01 -11.59 5.83
C PRO A 526 -20.07 -10.52 6.93
N TRP A 527 -21.14 -9.72 6.96
CA TRP A 527 -21.43 -8.80 8.06
C TRP A 527 -21.73 -9.53 9.38
N THR A 528 -22.08 -10.81 9.30
CA THR A 528 -22.21 -11.68 10.48
C THR A 528 -20.87 -11.95 11.16
N GLU A 529 -19.73 -11.76 10.50
CA GLU A 529 -18.39 -11.85 11.12
C GLU A 529 -17.96 -10.57 11.86
N LEU A 530 -18.55 -9.42 11.51
CA LEU A 530 -18.51 -8.18 12.31
C LEU A 530 -19.35 -8.29 13.57
N ASN A 531 -20.42 -9.07 13.47
CA ASN A 531 -21.43 -9.20 14.49
C ASN A 531 -20.81 -9.98 15.65
N VAL A 532 -20.19 -9.24 16.58
CA VAL A 532 -20.01 -9.32 18.05
C VAL A 532 -20.05 -10.70 18.76
N LYS A 533 -20.51 -11.77 18.12
CA LYS A 533 -20.70 -13.08 18.70
C LYS A 533 -19.66 -14.12 18.26
N SER A 534 -19.08 -14.03 17.07
CA SER A 534 -18.04 -14.99 16.64
C SER A 534 -16.64 -14.50 16.99
N LYS A 535 -16.18 -13.35 16.50
CA LYS A 535 -14.85 -12.81 16.86
C LYS A 535 -14.80 -12.27 18.28
N LEU A 536 -15.85 -11.59 18.74
CA LEU A 536 -15.99 -11.24 20.15
C LEU A 536 -16.40 -12.45 20.99
N GLY A 537 -16.89 -13.55 20.39
CA GLY A 537 -17.06 -14.85 21.06
C GLY A 537 -15.74 -15.57 21.26
N SER A 538 -14.88 -15.64 20.25
CA SER A 538 -13.51 -16.15 20.31
C SER A 538 -12.63 -15.25 21.18
N LEU A 539 -12.76 -13.93 21.07
CA LEU A 539 -12.15 -12.95 21.98
C LEU A 539 -12.74 -13.13 23.38
N SER A 540 -14.06 -13.33 23.54
CA SER A 540 -14.67 -13.59 24.85
C SER A 540 -14.23 -14.92 25.44
N GLN A 541 -14.00 -15.97 24.65
CA GLN A 541 -13.44 -17.27 25.07
C GLN A 541 -11.97 -17.14 25.46
N LEU A 542 -11.20 -16.38 24.67
CA LEU A 542 -9.83 -15.93 25.02
C LEU A 542 -9.81 -15.09 26.32
N LEU A 543 -10.88 -14.35 26.59
CA LEU A 543 -11.06 -13.49 27.76
C LEU A 543 -11.70 -14.21 28.97
N SER A 544 -12.48 -15.27 28.79
CA SER A 544 -13.30 -15.93 29.82
C SER A 544 -12.63 -17.14 30.45
N ASP A 545 -11.88 -17.94 29.70
CA ASP A 545 -11.66 -19.33 30.14
C ASP A 545 -10.39 -19.56 30.96
N GLY A 546 -9.42 -18.63 30.98
CA GLY A 546 -8.29 -18.67 31.92
C GLY A 546 -7.42 -19.96 31.93
N LYS A 547 -7.73 -20.96 31.10
CA LYS A 547 -7.09 -22.27 31.04
C LYS A 547 -6.94 -22.65 29.58
N PHE A 548 -5.72 -23.04 29.20
CA PHE A 548 -5.51 -23.84 28.00
C PHE A 548 -6.29 -25.14 28.22
N SER A 549 -7.15 -25.55 27.29
CA SER A 549 -7.81 -26.84 27.44
C SER A 549 -6.76 -27.94 27.29
N ASP A 550 -6.39 -28.59 28.39
CA ASP A 550 -5.56 -29.79 28.33
C ASP A 550 -6.27 -30.86 27.50
N LYS A 551 -5.49 -31.61 26.70
CA LYS A 551 -5.98 -32.75 25.93
C LYS A 551 -6.77 -33.68 26.84
N THR A 552 -8.02 -33.94 26.50
CA THR A 552 -8.77 -35.12 26.98
C THR A 552 -9.02 -36.04 25.78
N ALA A 553 -9.18 -37.34 26.03
CA ALA A 553 -9.18 -38.39 25.01
C ALA A 553 -10.19 -38.16 23.85
N ASP A 554 -11.26 -37.38 24.06
CA ASP A 554 -12.35 -37.20 23.10
C ASP A 554 -12.45 -35.81 22.45
N LYS A 555 -11.51 -34.88 22.71
CA LYS A 555 -11.48 -33.56 22.02
C LYS A 555 -10.04 -33.12 21.69
N PRO A 556 -9.71 -32.81 20.42
CA PRO A 556 -8.41 -32.23 20.11
C PRO A 556 -8.28 -30.88 20.82
N ALA A 557 -7.15 -30.65 21.50
CA ALA A 557 -6.85 -29.39 22.15
C ALA A 557 -6.83 -28.27 21.10
N LYS A 558 -7.85 -27.39 21.12
CA LYS A 558 -7.85 -26.17 20.33
C LYS A 558 -7.20 -25.08 21.19
N ASP A 559 -5.98 -24.71 20.86
CA ASP A 559 -5.39 -23.50 21.40
C ASP A 559 -6.02 -22.31 20.67
N GLY A 560 -7.09 -21.75 21.24
CA GLY A 560 -7.82 -20.63 20.65
C GLY A 560 -6.94 -19.40 20.35
N PHE A 561 -5.74 -19.33 20.93
CA PHE A 561 -4.74 -18.33 20.55
C PHE A 561 -3.99 -18.68 19.25
N VAL A 562 -3.60 -19.94 19.05
CA VAL A 562 -2.96 -20.40 17.80
C VAL A 562 -3.95 -20.31 16.65
N ASP A 563 -5.21 -20.68 16.87
CA ASP A 563 -6.29 -20.55 15.89
C ASP A 563 -6.53 -19.07 15.54
N PHE A 564 -6.63 -18.19 16.55
CA PHE A 564 -6.75 -16.73 16.33
C PHE A 564 -5.56 -16.15 15.55
N MET A 565 -4.34 -16.58 15.86
CA MET A 565 -3.12 -16.13 15.18
C MET A 565 -2.97 -16.67 13.75
N ALA A 566 -3.49 -17.88 13.48
CA ALA A 566 -3.52 -18.48 12.15
C ALA A 566 -4.60 -17.84 11.25
N GLU A 567 -5.65 -17.27 11.83
CA GLU A 567 -6.69 -16.53 11.11
C GLU A 567 -6.24 -15.14 10.62
N LEU A 568 -5.17 -14.56 11.20
CA LEU A 568 -4.66 -13.24 10.82
C LEU A 568 -3.78 -13.30 9.57
N LYS A 569 -4.12 -12.54 8.53
CA LYS A 569 -3.26 -12.37 7.35
C LYS A 569 -2.05 -11.48 7.66
N ALA A 570 -0.94 -11.67 6.94
CA ALA A 570 0.20 -10.74 7.00
C ALA A 570 -0.25 -9.32 6.62
N GLY A 571 0.15 -8.33 7.41
CA GLY A 571 -0.26 -6.93 7.24
C GLY A 571 -1.60 -6.56 7.89
N GLU A 572 -2.29 -7.51 8.56
CA GLU A 572 -3.41 -7.21 9.45
C GLU A 572 -2.91 -6.51 10.73
N VAL A 573 -3.65 -5.49 11.17
CA VAL A 573 -3.33 -4.68 12.34
C VAL A 573 -4.51 -4.65 13.30
N LEU A 574 -4.24 -4.93 14.57
CA LEU A 574 -5.18 -4.74 15.67
C LEU A 574 -4.69 -3.59 16.55
N LEU A 575 -5.55 -2.62 16.82
CA LEU A 575 -5.28 -1.48 17.69
C LEU A 575 -6.25 -1.45 18.85
N ILE A 576 -5.71 -1.23 20.03
CA ILE A 576 -6.46 -0.96 21.26
C ILE A 576 -6.04 0.42 21.73
N THR A 577 -6.99 1.34 21.77
CA THR A 577 -6.72 2.73 22.17
C THR A 577 -7.54 3.06 23.41
N ASP A 578 -6.84 3.35 24.50
CA ASP A 578 -7.41 3.85 25.74
C ASP A 578 -7.26 5.36 25.78
N SER A 579 -8.34 6.05 26.10
CA SER A 579 -8.38 7.50 26.06
C SER A 579 -9.27 8.08 27.12
N ILE A 580 -8.87 9.24 27.62
CA ILE A 580 -9.69 10.07 28.51
C ILE A 580 -9.84 11.45 27.88
N GLY A 581 -11.06 11.81 27.53
CA GLY A 581 -11.41 13.16 27.12
C GLY A 581 -11.88 13.95 28.31
N ALA A 582 -11.06 14.86 28.82
CA ALA A 582 -11.53 15.95 29.69
C ALA A 582 -11.71 17.18 28.80
N ALA A 583 -12.93 17.38 28.30
CA ALA A 583 -13.25 18.50 27.44
C ALA A 583 -13.95 19.59 28.27
N ALA A 584 -13.24 20.68 28.56
CA ALA A 584 -13.88 21.96 28.82
C ALA A 584 -14.19 22.59 27.46
N GLN A 585 -15.48 22.70 27.14
CA GLN A 585 -15.96 23.29 25.89
C GLN A 585 -16.66 24.61 26.20
N VAL A 586 -16.26 25.65 25.47
CA VAL A 586 -17.00 26.91 25.37
C VAL A 586 -17.40 27.09 23.92
N GLY A 587 -18.70 27.08 23.66
CA GLY A 587 -19.27 27.30 22.34
C GLY A 587 -20.28 28.43 22.37
N ALA A 588 -20.18 29.34 21.40
CA ALA A 588 -21.21 30.30 21.09
C ALA A 588 -21.73 30.01 19.68
N SER A 589 -23.05 29.85 19.53
CA SER A 589 -23.69 29.69 18.23
C SER A 589 -24.85 30.65 18.07
N VAL A 590 -24.97 31.23 16.88
CA VAL A 590 -26.09 32.12 16.55
C VAL A 590 -26.83 31.56 15.34
N GLY A 591 -28.16 31.46 15.47
CA GLY A 591 -29.04 31.16 14.35
C GLY A 591 -29.05 32.31 13.36
N LEU A 592 -28.69 32.07 12.11
CA LEU A 592 -28.73 33.08 11.06
C LEU A 592 -30.18 33.52 10.79
N ASP A 593 -31.15 32.64 10.99
CA ASP A 593 -32.60 32.92 10.97
C ASP A 593 -33.01 33.99 11.98
N SER A 594 -32.45 33.98 13.19
CA SER A 594 -32.66 35.03 14.20
C SER A 594 -31.99 36.37 13.90
N LEU A 595 -30.91 36.37 13.10
CA LEU A 595 -30.13 37.57 12.75
C LEU A 595 -30.68 38.31 11.52
N ILE A 596 -31.19 37.58 10.52
CA ILE A 596 -31.59 38.14 9.22
C ILE A 596 -33.12 38.23 9.02
N GLY A 597 -33.92 37.78 9.99
CA GLY A 597 -35.39 37.84 9.94
C GLY A 597 -36.03 36.98 8.84
N PHE A 598 -35.26 36.08 8.21
CA PHE A 598 -35.71 35.24 7.10
C PHE A 598 -35.96 33.81 7.58
N TYR A 599 -37.20 33.34 7.45
CA TYR A 599 -37.60 31.98 7.82
C TYR A 599 -37.36 31.02 6.65
N ALA A 600 -36.37 30.13 6.78
CA ALA A 600 -36.04 29.12 5.77
C ALA A 600 -36.72 27.75 5.98
N GLY A 601 -37.77 27.67 6.81
CA GLY A 601 -38.44 26.40 7.13
C GLY A 601 -37.64 25.55 8.13
N PRO A 602 -37.61 24.20 8.03
CA PRO A 602 -36.93 23.30 8.98
C PRO A 602 -35.38 23.34 8.90
N ILE A 603 -34.84 24.33 8.20
CA ILE A 603 -33.40 24.54 8.01
C ILE A 603 -33.03 25.74 8.90
N SER A 604 -32.32 25.47 10.00
CA SER A 604 -31.81 26.50 10.91
C SER A 604 -30.34 26.77 10.61
N PRO A 605 -30.01 27.73 9.73
CA PRO A 605 -28.63 28.08 9.48
C PRO A 605 -27.97 28.63 10.73
N SER A 606 -26.69 28.33 10.92
CA SER A 606 -25.96 28.76 12.12
C SER A 606 -24.52 29.15 11.83
N ILE A 607 -24.03 30.09 12.62
CA ILE A 607 -22.61 30.41 12.75
C ILE A 607 -22.19 29.99 14.15
N GLY A 608 -21.17 29.13 14.24
CA GLY A 608 -20.62 28.63 15.50
C GLY A 608 -19.17 29.04 15.68
N LEU A 609 -18.83 29.49 16.89
CA LEU A 609 -17.46 29.60 17.37
C LEU A 609 -17.29 28.64 18.54
N THR A 610 -16.32 27.73 18.43
CA THR A 610 -16.09 26.68 19.43
C THR A 610 -14.63 26.68 19.85
N ALA A 611 -14.37 26.78 21.15
CA ALA A 611 -13.07 26.60 21.75
C ALA A 611 -13.11 25.44 22.75
N GLY A 612 -12.11 24.57 22.72
CA GLY A 612 -12.08 23.44 23.65
C GLY A 612 -10.73 22.72 23.74
N GLY A 613 -10.52 22.08 24.88
CA GLY A 613 -9.43 21.12 25.11
C GLY A 613 -9.78 19.73 24.57
N ALA A 614 -8.82 19.06 23.93
CA ALA A 614 -9.08 17.77 23.26
C ALA A 614 -8.73 16.53 24.09
N LYS A 615 -9.23 15.39 23.59
CA LYS A 615 -9.03 14.01 24.04
C LYS A 615 -7.55 13.72 24.38
N ILE A 616 -7.28 13.28 25.61
CA ILE A 616 -5.97 12.80 26.04
C ILE A 616 -5.93 11.30 25.73
N LEU A 617 -5.15 10.91 24.72
CA LEU A 617 -4.82 9.50 24.47
C LEU A 617 -3.91 9.04 25.60
N LEU A 618 -4.31 8.02 26.35
CA LEU A 618 -3.51 7.51 27.48
C LEU A 618 -2.52 6.46 27.00
N ARG A 619 -3.04 5.49 26.22
CA ARG A 619 -2.27 4.35 25.75
C ARG A 619 -2.84 3.85 24.43
N GLN A 620 -1.94 3.47 23.53
CA GLN A 620 -2.26 2.78 22.30
C GLN A 620 -1.41 1.52 22.21
N ILE A 621 -2.06 0.38 22.09
CA ILE A 621 -1.42 -0.92 21.84
C ILE A 621 -1.71 -1.26 20.38
N GLN A 622 -0.67 -1.43 19.59
CA GLN A 622 -0.77 -1.88 18.21
C GLN A 622 -0.13 -3.25 18.08
N ILE A 623 -0.86 -4.20 17.52
CA ILE A 623 -0.40 -5.55 17.23
C ILE A 623 -0.49 -5.74 15.72
N THR A 624 0.64 -5.98 15.07
CA THR A 624 0.74 -6.19 13.62
C THR A 624 1.22 -7.61 13.33
N LYS A 625 0.51 -8.32 12.46
CA LYS A 625 0.98 -9.62 11.95
C LYS A 625 1.97 -9.40 10.81
N THR A 626 3.17 -9.97 10.94
CA THR A 626 4.18 -10.00 9.87
C THR A 626 4.35 -11.43 9.34
N ASN A 627 5.09 -11.57 8.24
CA ASN A 627 5.48 -12.88 7.71
C ASN A 627 6.27 -13.70 8.75
N ASP A 628 7.13 -13.03 9.53
CA ASP A 628 8.05 -13.68 10.47
C ASP A 628 7.49 -13.81 11.91
N GLY A 629 6.33 -13.21 12.20
CA GLY A 629 5.76 -13.26 13.55
C GLY A 629 4.79 -12.13 13.86
N LEU A 630 5.03 -11.46 14.99
CA LEU A 630 4.22 -10.38 15.54
C LEU A 630 5.09 -9.17 15.88
N GLN A 631 4.56 -7.99 15.58
CA GLN A 631 5.10 -6.74 16.09
C GLN A 631 4.10 -6.14 17.06
N ILE A 632 4.54 -5.82 18.27
CA ILE A 632 3.71 -5.19 19.29
C ILE A 632 4.33 -3.85 19.64
N PHE A 633 3.57 -2.77 19.45
CA PHE A 633 3.94 -1.43 19.87
C PHE A 633 3.04 -1.02 21.03
N ILE A 634 3.66 -0.70 22.17
CA ILE A 634 2.97 -0.08 23.30
C ILE A 634 3.38 1.37 23.30
N ARG A 635 2.42 2.26 23.06
CA ARG A 635 2.61 3.69 23.05
C ARG A 635 1.87 4.30 24.22
N ASN A 636 2.61 4.83 25.19
CA ASN A 636 2.05 5.71 26.20
C ASN A 636 2.12 7.14 25.66
N GLN A 637 1.02 7.87 25.79
CA GLN A 637 0.88 9.19 25.20
C GLN A 637 0.40 10.17 26.26
N ASN A 638 0.97 11.37 26.26
CA ASN A 638 0.45 12.50 26.99
C ASN A 638 0.23 13.62 25.98
N THR A 639 -1.02 13.81 25.59
CA THR A 639 -1.39 14.82 24.60
C THR A 639 -2.18 15.93 25.25
N LYS A 640 -1.75 17.16 24.99
CA LYS A 640 -2.48 18.37 25.30
C LYS A 640 -2.83 19.05 23.99
N ALA A 641 -4.12 19.18 23.72
CA ALA A 641 -4.60 19.78 22.49
C ALA A 641 -5.55 20.94 22.79
N PHE A 642 -5.31 22.06 22.11
CA PHE A 642 -6.20 23.22 22.10
C PHE A 642 -6.72 23.39 20.69
N SER A 643 -8.04 23.63 20.56
CA SER A 643 -8.65 23.86 19.26
C SER A 643 -9.58 25.07 19.28
N LEU A 644 -9.59 25.81 18.18
CA LEU A 644 -10.49 26.89 17.87
C LEU A 644 -11.14 26.60 16.51
N ALA A 645 -12.47 26.55 16.47
CA ALA A 645 -13.23 26.25 15.26
C ALA A 645 -14.27 27.32 14.96
N PHE A 646 -14.35 27.72 13.70
CA PHE A 646 -15.38 28.57 13.13
C PHE A 646 -16.14 27.76 12.07
N ASP A 647 -17.46 27.64 12.22
CA ASP A 647 -18.32 26.84 11.35
C ASP A 647 -19.49 27.69 10.82
N VAL A 648 -19.77 27.58 9.52
CA VAL A 648 -20.96 28.15 8.87
C VAL A 648 -21.79 27.01 8.29
N ASN A 649 -22.99 26.81 8.85
CA ASN A 649 -23.88 25.71 8.51
C ASN A 649 -25.19 26.23 7.90
N TYR A 650 -25.66 25.58 6.84
CA TYR A 650 -27.03 25.70 6.32
C TYR A 650 -27.73 24.34 6.50
N PHE A 651 -28.24 23.69 5.45
CA PHE A 651 -28.55 22.24 5.51
C PHE A 651 -27.29 21.37 5.36
N ILE A 652 -26.21 21.91 4.80
CA ILE A 652 -24.86 21.32 4.75
C ILE A 652 -23.86 22.27 5.40
N ASN A 653 -22.69 21.77 5.79
CA ASN A 653 -21.58 22.59 6.28
C ASN A 653 -20.91 23.31 5.09
N LEU A 654 -21.16 24.62 4.99
CA LEU A 654 -20.68 25.44 3.87
C LEU A 654 -19.20 25.78 4.03
N MET A 655 -18.81 26.10 5.25
CA MET A 655 -17.44 26.45 5.60
C MET A 655 -17.09 25.98 7.00
N LYS A 656 -15.87 25.48 7.16
CA LYS A 656 -15.28 25.16 8.45
C LYS A 656 -13.81 25.54 8.46
N ILE A 657 -13.40 26.31 9.44
CA ILE A 657 -12.01 26.63 9.71
C ILE A 657 -11.70 26.16 11.12
N LYS A 658 -10.75 25.23 11.26
CA LYS A 658 -10.31 24.70 12.55
C LYS A 658 -8.82 24.91 12.70
N ALA A 659 -8.41 25.70 13.69
CA ALA A 659 -7.03 25.78 14.14
C ALA A 659 -6.85 24.85 15.35
N GLU A 660 -5.80 24.04 15.35
CA GLU A 660 -5.52 23.10 16.43
C GLU A 660 -4.02 23.09 16.73
N THR A 661 -3.69 23.14 18.02
CA THR A 661 -2.32 23.00 18.52
C THR A 661 -2.28 21.80 19.44
N VAL A 662 -1.42 20.85 19.13
CA VAL A 662 -1.28 19.57 19.81
C VAL A 662 0.16 19.41 20.28
N ASN A 663 0.35 19.42 21.59
CA ASN A 663 1.61 19.03 22.21
C ASN A 663 1.50 17.58 22.66
N THR A 664 2.43 16.74 22.25
CA THR A 664 2.40 15.32 22.54
C THR A 664 3.77 14.83 22.97
N ASP A 665 3.83 14.27 24.17
CA ASP A 665 4.93 13.42 24.61
C ASP A 665 4.53 11.96 24.37
N LEU A 666 5.32 11.20 23.62
CA LEU A 666 5.11 9.77 23.38
C LEU A 666 6.29 8.98 23.92
N HIS A 667 5.99 7.91 24.63
CA HIS A 667 6.93 6.83 24.88
C HIS A 667 6.43 5.58 24.15
N THR A 668 7.24 5.04 23.25
CA THR A 668 6.92 3.83 22.49
C THR A 668 7.90 2.72 22.83
N ASP A 669 7.36 1.61 23.31
CA ASP A 669 8.07 0.34 23.42
C ASP A 669 7.66 -0.57 22.27
N ALA A 670 8.63 -0.98 21.45
CA ALA A 670 8.43 -1.89 20.34
C ALA A 670 9.00 -3.28 20.67
N PHE A 671 8.18 -4.31 20.48
CA PHE A 671 8.52 -5.71 20.66
C PHE A 671 8.42 -6.44 19.31
N LEU A 672 9.51 -7.09 18.93
CA LEU A 672 9.59 -7.93 17.73
C LEU A 672 9.57 -9.40 18.17
N LEU A 673 8.41 -10.04 18.03
CA LEU A 673 8.18 -11.42 18.47
C LEU A 673 8.20 -12.36 17.27
N ASN A 674 9.33 -13.05 17.07
CA ASN A 674 9.52 -14.01 15.98
C ASN A 674 8.86 -15.36 16.31
N TYR A 675 7.56 -15.46 16.03
CA TYR A 675 6.75 -16.66 16.24
C TYR A 675 6.28 -17.26 14.92
N ASN A 676 6.70 -18.50 14.63
CA ASN A 676 6.25 -19.24 13.45
C ASN A 676 5.10 -20.19 13.81
N GLY A 677 3.87 -19.68 13.69
CA GLY A 677 2.66 -20.45 14.00
C GLY A 677 2.43 -21.65 13.08
N GLU A 678 2.82 -21.56 11.80
CA GLU A 678 2.66 -22.66 10.84
C GLU A 678 3.60 -23.83 11.17
N PHE A 679 4.84 -23.53 11.56
CA PHE A 679 5.81 -24.51 12.01
C PHE A 679 5.33 -25.25 13.27
N VAL A 680 4.80 -24.52 14.26
CA VAL A 680 4.22 -25.14 15.47
C VAL A 680 2.99 -25.98 15.12
N ALA A 681 2.11 -25.50 14.24
CA ALA A 681 0.92 -26.25 13.82
C ALA A 681 1.26 -27.55 13.07
N LYS A 682 2.30 -27.56 12.22
CA LYS A 682 2.80 -28.78 11.58
C LYS A 682 3.48 -29.72 12.60
N GLY A 683 4.19 -29.17 13.59
CA GLY A 683 4.76 -29.95 14.69
C GLY A 683 3.70 -30.58 15.61
N ASP A 684 2.60 -29.89 15.88
CA ASP A 684 1.46 -30.43 16.64
C ASP A 684 0.77 -31.60 15.91
N LYS A 685 0.92 -31.67 14.59
CA LYS A 685 0.47 -32.78 13.72
C LYS A 685 1.55 -33.85 13.48
N SER A 686 2.63 -33.88 14.28
CA SER A 686 3.68 -34.87 14.15
C SER A 686 3.13 -36.30 14.12
N GLY A 687 3.58 -37.09 13.14
CA GLY A 687 3.08 -38.44 12.87
C GLY A 687 1.76 -38.52 12.06
N GLN A 688 1.25 -37.40 11.54
CA GLN A 688 0.08 -37.34 10.66
C GLN A 688 0.45 -36.78 9.28
N GLU A 689 -0.40 -37.03 8.27
CA GLU A 689 -0.21 -36.50 6.91
C GLU A 689 -0.16 -34.95 6.93
N GLY A 690 0.92 -34.39 6.40
CA GLY A 690 1.20 -32.95 6.42
C GLY A 690 1.80 -32.39 7.73
N GLY A 691 2.16 -33.24 8.70
CA GLY A 691 2.88 -32.88 9.93
C GLY A 691 4.41 -32.99 9.83
N LEU A 692 5.12 -32.42 10.81
CA LEU A 692 6.59 -32.55 10.93
C LEU A 692 6.97 -33.89 11.57
N ASP A 693 7.99 -34.57 11.06
CA ASP A 693 8.57 -35.73 11.75
C ASP A 693 9.55 -35.27 12.84
N LEU A 694 9.04 -35.04 14.05
CA LEU A 694 9.84 -34.61 15.19
C LEU A 694 10.71 -35.72 15.81
N ASN A 695 10.60 -36.97 15.34
CA ASN A 695 11.41 -38.08 15.83
C ASN A 695 12.66 -38.33 14.96
N ALA A 696 12.67 -37.81 13.73
CA ALA A 696 13.81 -37.92 12.81
C ALA A 696 14.97 -36.96 13.14
N ASP A 697 14.70 -35.86 13.86
CA ASP A 697 15.69 -34.81 14.12
C ASP A 697 15.50 -34.17 15.53
N GLU A 698 16.48 -34.40 16.41
CA GLU A 698 16.55 -33.83 17.77
C GLU A 698 16.62 -32.29 17.77
N GLU A 699 17.28 -31.68 16.79
CA GLU A 699 17.39 -30.23 16.66
C GLU A 699 16.05 -29.62 16.24
N LEU A 700 15.34 -30.27 15.31
CA LEU A 700 14.00 -29.90 14.88
C LEU A 700 13.01 -29.95 16.05
N LYS A 701 13.07 -31.03 16.85
CA LYS A 701 12.26 -31.19 18.07
C LYS A 701 12.55 -30.09 19.09
N ARG A 702 13.82 -29.76 19.31
CA ARG A 702 14.23 -28.66 20.21
C ARG A 702 13.72 -27.31 19.72
N LYS A 703 13.83 -27.02 18.42
CA LYS A 703 13.31 -25.80 17.79
C LYS A 703 11.78 -25.70 17.91
N TYR A 704 11.08 -26.81 17.71
CA TYR A 704 9.62 -26.90 17.90
C TYR A 704 9.22 -26.60 19.35
N GLU A 705 9.83 -27.25 20.34
CA GLU A 705 9.51 -26.99 21.75
C GLU A 705 9.82 -25.55 22.17
N GLN A 706 10.91 -24.98 21.64
CA GLN A 706 11.26 -23.57 21.85
C GLN A 706 10.20 -22.63 21.27
N GLN A 707 9.77 -22.85 20.03
CA GLN A 707 8.72 -22.05 19.37
C GLN A 707 7.35 -22.24 20.04
N LYS A 708 7.04 -23.44 20.54
CA LYS A 708 5.81 -23.72 21.28
C LYS A 708 5.78 -23.01 22.64
N LYS A 709 6.90 -23.05 23.39
CA LYS A 709 7.06 -22.28 24.63
C LYS A 709 6.96 -20.77 24.39
N PHE A 710 7.63 -20.29 23.34
CA PHE A 710 7.57 -18.89 22.91
C PHE A 710 6.13 -18.46 22.58
N GLY A 711 5.40 -19.28 21.81
CA GLY A 711 4.00 -19.06 21.46
C GLY A 711 3.09 -18.95 22.70
N ARG A 712 3.27 -19.82 23.71
CA ARG A 712 2.52 -19.75 24.98
C ARG A 712 2.79 -18.47 25.75
N GLN A 713 4.04 -18.01 25.79
CA GLN A 713 4.42 -16.74 26.44
C GLN A 713 3.83 -15.54 25.71
N ALA A 714 3.87 -15.53 24.37
CA ALA A 714 3.26 -14.51 23.54
C ALA A 714 1.73 -14.47 23.73
N ALA A 715 1.08 -15.64 23.78
CA ALA A 715 -0.34 -15.80 24.05
C ALA A 715 -0.76 -15.16 25.37
N SER A 716 -0.02 -15.47 26.43
CA SER A 716 -0.24 -14.94 27.77
C SER A 716 -0.08 -13.41 27.77
N ALA A 717 1.03 -12.90 27.23
CA ALA A 717 1.27 -11.46 27.13
C ALA A 717 0.17 -10.72 26.35
N LEU A 718 -0.26 -11.24 25.20
CA LEU A 718 -1.35 -10.65 24.41
C LEU A 718 -2.68 -10.68 25.14
N ARG A 719 -2.97 -11.75 25.90
CA ARG A 719 -4.16 -11.80 26.76
C ARG A 719 -4.12 -10.69 27.82
N GLY A 720 -2.99 -10.48 28.49
CA GLY A 720 -2.79 -9.38 29.44
C GLY A 720 -3.04 -8.01 28.80
N LEU A 721 -2.49 -7.80 27.60
CA LEU A 721 -2.65 -6.56 26.82
C LEU A 721 -4.12 -6.33 26.41
N ILE A 722 -4.78 -7.34 25.85
CA ILE A 722 -6.15 -7.22 25.34
C ILE A 722 -7.16 -7.08 26.48
N ARG A 723 -7.04 -7.88 27.56
CA ARG A 723 -8.02 -7.88 28.66
C ARG A 723 -7.81 -6.71 29.60
N GLN A 724 -6.59 -6.56 30.09
CA GLN A 724 -6.27 -5.72 31.25
C GLN A 724 -5.51 -4.45 30.86
N SER A 725 -5.13 -4.27 29.58
CA SER A 725 -4.12 -3.27 29.19
C SER A 725 -2.81 -3.42 29.99
N SER A 726 -2.56 -4.61 30.57
CA SER A 726 -1.35 -4.90 31.35
C SER A 726 -0.24 -5.28 30.39
N THR A 727 0.90 -4.64 30.59
CA THR A 727 2.11 -4.88 29.83
C THR A 727 3.07 -5.81 30.56
N ASP A 728 2.79 -6.15 31.83
CA ASP A 728 3.73 -6.78 32.75
C ASP A 728 4.27 -8.11 32.22
N GLN A 729 3.37 -8.93 31.67
CA GLN A 729 3.75 -10.22 31.07
C GLN A 729 4.59 -10.05 29.80
N LEU A 730 4.33 -9.02 29.00
CA LEU A 730 5.14 -8.74 27.81
C LEU A 730 6.56 -8.33 28.21
N PHE A 731 6.69 -7.44 29.18
CA PHE A 731 7.98 -7.00 29.71
C PHE A 731 8.73 -8.13 30.43
N ALA A 732 8.03 -8.99 31.16
CA ALA A 732 8.64 -10.11 31.89
C ALA A 732 9.12 -11.24 30.96
N TYR A 733 8.36 -11.57 29.91
CA TYR A 733 8.71 -12.66 29.01
C TYR A 733 9.68 -12.26 27.90
N PHE A 734 9.67 -11.00 27.48
CA PHE A 734 10.47 -10.53 26.33
C PHE A 734 11.35 -9.30 26.64
N PRO A 735 12.14 -9.30 27.74
CA PRO A 735 12.90 -8.12 28.15
C PRO A 735 13.99 -7.69 27.15
N PHE A 736 14.55 -8.65 26.40
CA PHE A 736 15.65 -8.40 25.44
C PHE A 736 15.19 -8.09 24.02
N GLN A 737 13.88 -8.10 23.75
CA GLN A 737 13.30 -7.83 22.42
C GLN A 737 12.65 -6.44 22.34
N ARG A 738 12.97 -5.58 23.32
CA ARG A 738 12.40 -4.24 23.51
C ARG A 738 13.29 -3.16 22.88
N PHE A 739 12.69 -2.33 22.04
CA PHE A 739 13.24 -1.04 21.63
C PHE A 739 12.46 0.08 22.31
N SER A 740 13.15 1.01 22.95
CA SER A 740 12.55 2.16 23.63
C SER A 740 12.78 3.43 22.81
N ILE A 741 11.68 4.12 22.49
CA ILE A 741 11.68 5.29 21.62
C ILE A 741 10.85 6.39 22.26
N ASP A 742 11.47 7.55 22.49
CA ASP A 742 10.77 8.74 22.96
C ASP A 742 10.54 9.72 21.82
N HIS A 743 9.33 10.27 21.76
CA HIS A 743 8.96 11.33 20.84
C HIS A 743 8.44 12.53 21.61
N LYS A 744 8.88 13.71 21.20
CA LYS A 744 8.26 14.98 21.58
C LYS A 744 7.77 15.67 20.33
N LEU A 745 6.46 15.86 20.23
CA LEU A 745 5.79 16.43 19.06
C LEU A 745 5.07 17.71 19.47
N ASN A 746 5.27 18.77 18.71
CA ASN A 746 4.50 20.01 18.80
C ASN A 746 3.94 20.30 17.41
N THR A 747 2.66 20.03 17.26
CA THR A 747 1.97 20.06 15.97
C THR A 747 0.94 21.18 15.97
N LYS A 748 1.04 22.09 15.00
CA LYS A 748 0.07 23.13 14.73
C LYS A 748 -0.59 22.85 13.39
N THR A 749 -1.90 22.73 13.37
CA THR A 749 -2.67 22.53 12.15
C THR A 749 -3.72 23.62 11.96
N ILE A 750 -3.93 24.01 10.70
CA ILE A 750 -5.07 24.83 10.31
C ILE A 750 -5.78 24.09 9.18
N THR A 751 -6.98 23.59 9.48
CA THR A 751 -7.83 22.88 8.53
C THR A 751 -8.89 23.84 8.02
N THR A 752 -9.06 23.91 6.71
CA THR A 752 -10.06 24.70 6.01
C THR A 752 -10.89 23.80 5.11
N LYS A 753 -12.20 23.94 5.21
CA LYS A 753 -13.19 23.32 4.33
C LYS A 753 -14.09 24.41 3.78
N ILE A 754 -14.28 24.39 2.46
CA ILE A 754 -15.26 25.24 1.75
C ILE A 754 -15.95 24.35 0.71
N LEU A 755 -17.20 23.96 0.95
CA LEU A 755 -17.94 23.02 0.09
C LEU A 755 -17.15 21.73 -0.21
N TRP A 756 -16.71 21.53 -1.46
CA TRP A 756 -15.88 20.38 -1.89
C TRP A 756 -14.39 20.59 -1.67
N TYR A 757 -13.94 21.82 -1.42
CA TYR A 757 -12.53 22.13 -1.23
C TYR A 757 -12.09 21.79 0.20
N ARG A 758 -10.89 21.23 0.32
CA ARG A 758 -10.21 20.94 1.59
C ARG A 758 -8.77 21.47 1.52
N ALA A 759 -8.31 22.10 2.59
CA ALA A 759 -6.92 22.46 2.75
C ALA A 759 -6.48 22.27 4.21
N THR A 760 -5.27 21.74 4.40
CA THR A 760 -4.68 21.54 5.74
C THR A 760 -3.26 22.07 5.74
N LYS A 761 -3.00 23.11 6.52
CA LYS A 761 -1.64 23.57 6.80
C LYS A 761 -1.13 22.87 8.05
N LEU A 762 0.08 22.34 7.97
CA LEU A 762 0.77 21.60 9.03
C LEU A 762 2.09 22.28 9.34
N ASN A 763 2.36 22.47 10.62
CA ASN A 763 3.69 22.78 11.14
C ASN A 763 3.97 21.85 12.32
N GLU A 764 5.00 21.03 12.24
CA GLU A 764 5.34 20.02 13.23
C GLU A 764 6.81 20.12 13.59
N GLU A 765 7.07 20.30 14.88
CA GLU A 765 8.39 20.12 15.48
C GLU A 765 8.42 18.76 16.15
N HIS A 766 9.45 17.97 15.86
CA HIS A 766 9.57 16.60 16.35
C HIS A 766 10.98 16.35 16.86
N LEU A 767 11.10 16.02 18.14
CA LEU A 767 12.31 15.48 18.73
C LEU A 767 12.13 13.98 18.94
N LEU A 768 13.09 13.21 18.44
CA LEU A 768 13.18 11.77 18.60
C LEU A 768 14.38 11.44 19.47
N LYS A 769 14.20 10.55 20.45
CA LYS A 769 15.30 9.89 21.16
C LYS A 769 15.17 8.38 21.02
N ILE A 770 16.20 7.74 20.48
CA ILE A 770 16.25 6.27 20.32
C ILE A 770 17.25 5.71 21.32
N PHE A 771 16.81 4.76 22.13
CA PHE A 771 17.67 4.00 23.03
C PHE A 771 17.95 2.62 22.42
N LYS A 772 19.22 2.19 22.43
CA LYS A 772 19.58 0.84 21.96
C LYS A 772 19.12 -0.21 22.99
N PRO A 773 18.85 -1.46 22.56
CA PRO A 773 18.58 -2.53 23.51
C PRO A 773 19.76 -2.73 24.46
N VAL A 774 19.47 -3.03 25.72
CA VAL A 774 20.50 -3.31 26.74
C VAL A 774 21.21 -4.60 26.33
N VAL A 775 22.50 -4.49 26.01
CA VAL A 775 23.36 -5.64 25.71
C VAL A 775 23.91 -6.16 27.03
N ASN A 776 23.94 -7.48 27.22
CA ASN A 776 24.65 -8.07 28.36
C ASN A 776 26.13 -7.68 28.27
N ALA A 777 26.54 -6.79 29.16
CA ALA A 777 27.93 -6.42 29.33
C ALA A 777 28.63 -7.54 30.13
N PRO A 778 29.88 -7.91 29.81
CA PRO A 778 30.69 -8.78 30.65
C PRO A 778 30.67 -8.31 32.11
N GLU A 779 30.77 -9.24 33.07
CA GLU A 779 31.00 -8.87 34.48
C GLU A 779 32.15 -7.84 34.56
N ASP A 780 31.93 -6.76 35.30
CA ASP A 780 32.79 -5.58 35.47
C ASP A 780 32.75 -4.48 34.39
N SER A 781 31.81 -4.53 33.44
CA SER A 781 31.62 -3.44 32.45
C SER A 781 30.23 -2.80 32.51
N THR A 782 30.16 -1.47 32.45
CA THR A 782 28.89 -0.71 32.33
C THR A 782 28.83 -0.06 30.95
N VAL A 783 27.87 -0.48 30.12
CA VAL A 783 27.61 0.18 28.83
C VAL A 783 26.62 1.33 29.08
N ALA A 784 27.11 2.57 28.98
CA ALA A 784 26.24 3.75 29.04
C ALA A 784 25.35 3.80 27.77
N ASN A 785 24.05 3.56 27.92
CA ASN A 785 23.09 3.62 26.82
C ASN A 785 22.75 5.09 26.50
N GLN A 786 23.61 5.77 25.74
CA GLN A 786 23.36 7.14 25.30
C GLN A 786 22.33 7.16 24.15
N PRO A 787 21.31 8.03 24.22
CA PRO A 787 20.29 8.12 23.17
C PRO A 787 20.83 8.75 21.89
N ILE A 788 20.36 8.27 20.74
CA ILE A 788 20.50 8.99 19.47
C ILE A 788 19.38 10.02 19.42
N GLU A 789 19.73 11.30 19.30
CA GLU A 789 18.77 12.40 19.27
C GLU A 789 18.64 12.97 17.85
N ILE A 790 17.43 12.94 17.30
CA ILE A 790 17.11 13.48 15.98
C ILE A 790 16.05 14.55 16.14
N ILE A 791 16.30 15.75 15.62
CA ILE A 791 15.29 16.80 15.50
C ILE A 791 14.81 16.85 14.05
N SER A 792 13.50 16.91 13.87
CA SER A 792 12.90 17.19 12.57
C SER A 792 11.89 18.32 12.67
N ASN A 793 11.86 19.15 11.63
CA ASN A 793 10.85 20.18 11.45
C ASN A 793 10.15 19.95 10.11
N ARG A 794 8.83 19.91 10.15
CA ARG A 794 7.98 19.65 8.98
C ARG A 794 7.00 20.78 8.82
N LYS A 795 7.04 21.43 7.67
CA LYS A 795 6.06 22.43 7.28
C LYS A 795 5.41 21.98 5.98
N GLY A 796 4.10 21.83 5.99
CA GLY A 796 3.38 21.32 4.83
C GLY A 796 2.03 21.96 4.61
N GLU A 797 1.54 21.85 3.38
CA GLU A 797 0.17 22.21 3.02
C GLU A 797 -0.41 21.11 2.12
N LEU A 798 -1.54 20.55 2.56
CA LEU A 798 -2.40 19.68 1.78
C LEU A 798 -3.48 20.53 1.13
N ARG A 799 -3.75 20.36 -0.16
CA ARG A 799 -4.90 20.95 -0.85
C ARG A 799 -5.59 19.91 -1.71
N GLY A 800 -6.91 19.87 -1.69
CA GLY A 800 -7.65 18.89 -2.46
C GLY A 800 -9.14 19.15 -2.60
N ARG A 801 -9.81 18.24 -3.32
CA ARG A 801 -11.23 18.24 -3.62
C ARG A 801 -11.86 16.92 -3.20
N ASP A 802 -12.96 17.03 -2.48
CA ASP A 802 -13.76 15.93 -1.93
C ASP A 802 -15.22 16.10 -2.41
N LEU A 803 -15.47 15.72 -3.67
CA LEU A 803 -16.79 15.82 -4.30
C LEU A 803 -17.75 14.78 -3.74
N LEU A 804 -17.26 13.56 -3.48
CA LEU A 804 -18.08 12.49 -2.93
C LEU A 804 -18.48 12.79 -1.48
N GLY A 805 -17.56 13.27 -0.64
CA GLY A 805 -17.90 13.70 0.72
C GLY A 805 -18.95 14.81 0.73
N LEU A 806 -18.82 15.83 -0.14
CA LEU A 806 -19.87 16.85 -0.28
C LEU A 806 -21.23 16.26 -0.72
N GLY A 807 -21.22 15.32 -1.67
CA GLY A 807 -22.44 14.64 -2.10
C GLY A 807 -23.09 13.85 -0.97
N LEU A 808 -22.29 13.11 -0.18
CA LEU A 808 -22.75 12.37 0.99
C LEU A 808 -23.27 13.30 2.09
N GLU A 809 -22.67 14.49 2.29
CA GLU A 809 -23.22 15.51 3.20
C GLU A 809 -24.61 15.97 2.77
N GLY A 810 -24.84 16.12 1.47
CA GLY A 810 -26.15 16.42 0.92
C GLY A 810 -27.16 15.30 1.20
N VAL A 811 -26.76 14.04 1.04
CA VAL A 811 -27.61 12.88 1.35
C VAL A 811 -27.92 12.81 2.84
N ASP A 812 -26.92 13.00 3.70
CA ASP A 812 -27.07 13.00 5.16
C ASP A 812 -28.00 14.14 5.63
N ALA A 813 -27.87 15.32 5.04
CA ALA A 813 -28.74 16.45 5.35
C ALA A 813 -30.21 16.18 4.96
N VAL A 814 -30.41 15.59 3.78
CA VAL A 814 -31.74 15.23 3.28
C VAL A 814 -32.34 14.09 4.11
N SER A 815 -31.55 13.07 4.44
CA SER A 815 -31.99 11.96 5.29
C SER A 815 -32.30 12.45 6.70
N ALA A 816 -31.50 13.31 7.30
CA ALA A 816 -31.76 13.96 8.59
C ALA A 816 -33.09 14.73 8.59
N LYS A 817 -33.42 15.39 7.48
CA LYS A 817 -34.70 16.10 7.33
C LYS A 817 -35.91 15.16 7.37
N TYR A 818 -35.85 14.02 6.68
CA TYR A 818 -37.00 13.11 6.54
C TYR A 818 -37.07 12.03 7.62
N LEU A 819 -35.92 11.55 8.10
CA LEU A 819 -35.78 10.46 9.06
C LEU A 819 -35.46 10.95 10.48
N LYS A 820 -35.22 12.25 10.69
CA LYS A 820 -34.90 12.85 11.99
C LYS A 820 -33.77 12.09 12.70
N GLY A 821 -33.94 11.71 13.97
CA GLY A 821 -32.96 10.97 14.77
C GLY A 821 -32.67 9.53 14.29
N PHE A 822 -33.27 9.07 13.19
CA PHE A 822 -33.01 7.77 12.56
C PHE A 822 -32.21 7.90 11.26
N ALA A 823 -31.76 9.10 10.92
CA ALA A 823 -31.03 9.34 9.69
C ALA A 823 -29.64 8.69 9.72
N PRO A 824 -29.29 7.87 8.71
CA PRO A 824 -27.96 7.33 8.58
C PRO A 824 -26.95 8.44 8.28
N THR A 825 -25.82 8.46 9.01
CA THR A 825 -24.66 9.28 8.66
C THR A 825 -23.76 8.49 7.71
N LEU A 826 -23.75 8.87 6.44
CA LEU A 826 -22.96 8.23 5.38
C LEU A 826 -21.65 8.97 5.13
N ASN A 827 -21.61 10.28 5.39
CA ASN A 827 -20.41 11.08 5.31
C ASN A 827 -19.51 10.85 6.53
N GLN A 828 -18.20 10.80 6.30
CA GLN A 828 -17.19 10.80 7.35
C GLN A 828 -16.34 12.04 7.21
N ALA A 829 -15.99 12.65 8.35
CA ALA A 829 -15.08 13.79 8.37
C ALA A 829 -13.65 13.31 8.05
N THR A 830 -13.30 13.24 6.76
CA THR A 830 -11.89 13.11 6.35
C THR A 830 -11.22 14.48 6.28
N GLN A 831 -9.98 14.54 6.77
CA GLN A 831 -9.11 15.69 6.57
C GLN A 831 -8.30 15.59 5.27
N ASN A 832 -8.20 14.38 4.70
CA ASN A 832 -7.48 14.13 3.46
C ASN A 832 -8.43 13.58 2.38
N PRO A 833 -8.73 14.37 1.33
CA PRO A 833 -9.62 13.93 0.26
C PRO A 833 -9.25 12.60 -0.39
N THR A 834 -7.97 12.21 -0.44
CA THR A 834 -7.52 10.94 -1.05
C THR A 834 -7.99 9.69 -0.30
N GLN A 835 -8.49 9.84 0.94
CA GLN A 835 -9.05 8.74 1.72
C GLN A 835 -10.50 8.39 1.32
N ILE A 836 -11.08 9.14 0.39
CA ILE A 836 -12.41 8.92 -0.16
C ILE A 836 -12.26 8.59 -1.66
N PRO A 837 -13.05 7.65 -2.19
CA PRO A 837 -13.06 7.36 -3.63
C PRO A 837 -13.22 8.63 -4.46
N PHE A 838 -12.39 8.77 -5.50
CA PHE A 838 -12.34 9.91 -6.42
C PHE A 838 -11.93 11.25 -5.80
N GLY A 839 -11.59 11.29 -4.51
CA GLY A 839 -11.01 12.47 -3.90
C GLY A 839 -9.58 12.70 -4.40
N GLN A 840 -9.25 13.96 -4.65
CA GLN A 840 -7.93 14.36 -5.16
C GLN A 840 -7.29 15.31 -4.18
N ALA A 841 -6.06 15.05 -3.75
CA ALA A 841 -5.32 16.00 -2.93
C ALA A 841 -3.82 15.94 -3.24
N GLU A 842 -3.15 17.05 -3.01
CA GLU A 842 -1.72 17.24 -3.19
C GLU A 842 -1.10 17.75 -1.89
N TRP A 843 -0.03 17.10 -1.44
CA TRP A 843 0.80 17.57 -0.35
C TRP A 843 2.02 18.30 -0.90
N ARG A 844 2.27 19.51 -0.38
CA ARG A 844 3.56 20.17 -0.48
C ARG A 844 4.19 20.19 0.90
N ILE A 845 5.23 19.41 1.13
CA ILE A 845 5.91 19.31 2.43
C ILE A 845 7.38 19.69 2.27
N VAL A 846 7.85 20.54 3.17
CA VAL A 846 9.27 20.79 3.41
C VAL A 846 9.64 20.12 4.72
N LYS A 847 10.65 19.26 4.68
CA LYS A 847 11.16 18.51 5.83
C LYS A 847 12.63 18.85 6.02
N THR A 848 13.01 19.23 7.23
CA THR A 848 14.40 19.35 7.65
C THR A 848 14.66 18.38 8.79
N GLU A 849 15.80 17.68 8.74
CA GLU A 849 16.21 16.72 9.76
C GLU A 849 17.65 16.98 10.14
N SER A 850 17.97 16.83 11.42
CA SER A 850 19.34 16.94 11.92
C SER A 850 19.52 16.00 13.11
N GLU A 851 20.61 15.24 13.10
CA GLU A 851 21.06 14.51 14.29
C GLU A 851 21.83 15.48 15.17
N ILE A 852 21.48 15.55 16.46
CA ILE A 852 22.09 16.49 17.43
C ILE A 852 22.86 15.77 18.55
N THR A 853 23.14 14.47 18.37
CA THR A 853 23.91 13.65 19.30
C THR A 853 25.28 14.28 19.58
N LYS A 854 25.59 14.60 20.84
CA LYS A 854 26.92 15.08 21.24
C LYS A 854 27.87 13.91 21.52
N GLY A 855 29.14 14.02 21.09
CA GLY A 855 30.20 13.07 21.48
C GLY A 855 30.50 11.92 20.52
N ARG A 856 30.08 11.99 19.24
CA ARG A 856 30.55 11.06 18.20
C ARG A 856 31.84 11.57 17.56
N GLU A 857 32.99 11.27 18.17
CA GLU A 857 34.23 11.13 17.42
C GLU A 857 34.31 9.71 16.86
N GLY A 858 34.45 9.58 15.53
CA GLY A 858 34.65 8.29 14.85
C GLY A 858 33.37 7.54 14.52
N ALA A 859 32.91 7.68 13.28
CA ALA A 859 32.12 6.65 12.60
C ALA A 859 33.07 5.82 11.73
#